data_AF-H0EWQ0-F1
#
_entry.id   AF-H0EWQ0-F1
#
_cell.length_a   1.000
_cell.length_b   1.000
_cell.length_c   1.000
_cell.angle_alpha   90.00
_cell.angle_beta   90.00
_cell.angle_gamma   90.00
#
_symmetry.space_group_name_H-M   'P 1'
#
loop_
_entity.id
_entity.type
_entity.pdbx_description
1 polymer ?
#
loop_
_entity_poly.entity_id
_entity_poly.type
_entity_poly.pdbx_seq_one_letter_code
_entity_poly.pdbx_strand_id
1 'polypeptide(L)'
;MVSMSADPRYSQAGGWIHEEEYREMISNLIKDEKDKSDGEVDERRILAFNANDDEDFPYDSDEDIMREIELSQRKKGDQVEEKHLESDEMQRPDHEIDDESRPGGEDFAEQFVDHQDPDSFEGVGDNEEDAPERTREWAGREFKLESLTVPFLPDFDPTASSDATFGMKSGIVPDKVKEEKEYQFRRRKCGLRSWSIAESPPTFAEVEAWAKEQIANKLGDELKVRNSSSESSNLRQKGKLSQIDGPTQKNKHGFKYTQPKKTANIIHEANYMSTMSLEVHVNTRGNFVPNPEEDEVQCVFWCLQADDSELEDNCETAGSHLGIVVLSEDGVAAARIAKQSGLDVVSEDSELDLMIRMVEIVRNYDPDILTGYEVHGGSWGYLIERARLKYDYNLCDEFSRMKSQSHGRFGKDNDKWGFNNTSTIRVTGRHMINIWRAMRAELNLLQYTMENVAFHLLHRRIPHFTWADLTNWYTNDKPRDFAKLISHYTSRVQLDLGLLEQNELIARTSEQARLLGVDFFSVFSRGSQYKVESLMFRIAKPENFMLVSPSRKQVGGQNALECLPLVMEPQSAFYNSPLLVLDFQSLYPSVMIAYNYCYSTFLGRVINWRGTNKMGFTEYKRQQRLLELLKDHVNISPNGMMYVKPEIRKSLLAKMLGEILETRVMVKSGMKIDKDDKALQRLLNNRQLALKLIANVTYGYTSASFSGRMPCSEIADSIVQTGRETLERAIALIHSVKRWGAEVVYGDTDSLFVYLKGRTKDQAFDIGEEIAKTITKMNPRPVKLKFEKVYLPCVLLAKKRYVGFKYEYRDQKEPDFDAKGIETVRRDGTPAEQKIEEKALKILFRTADLSEVKNYFQKQCEKIMKGSVSIQDFCFAREVKLGTYSDKGPPPPGALISTKRMLEDARAEPQYGERVPYVVITGAPGARLIDRCVAPEELLENDHSELDSEYYISKNLIPPLERIFNVVGANVRNWYDEMPKYQRVRRVDVNLQMQGQSKELAMSKKTLESYMKSSACLVCKEKLEFEGPICLKCLADKPRSVLSLRTKLSSEEKKYMDMIRICQSCSGISPLDEVRCDSKDCPVFYSRTRQKARLKTEKMTIEPVIKELEDRIVDMGDLEW
;
A
#
# COMPACT_ATOMS: atom_id res chain seq x y z
N MET A 1 19.28 41.58 8.46
CA MET A 1 18.70 41.18 7.15
C MET A 1 17.87 39.93 7.37
N VAL A 2 16.63 39.91 6.90
CA VAL A 2 15.70 38.79 7.03
C VAL A 2 15.68 38.02 5.71
N SER A 3 15.84 36.70 5.78
CA SER A 3 15.76 35.81 4.61
C SER A 3 14.30 35.60 4.24
N MET A 4 13.91 35.94 3.01
CA MET A 4 12.58 35.60 2.50
C MET A 4 12.61 34.17 1.94
N SER A 5 11.93 33.22 2.60
CA SER A 5 11.68 31.89 2.04
C SER A 5 10.74 32.02 0.84
N ALA A 6 11.07 31.37 -0.28
CA ALA A 6 10.22 31.37 -1.47
C ALA A 6 8.87 30.69 -1.19
N ASP A 7 7.76 31.45 -1.25
CA ASP A 7 6.42 30.86 -1.31
C ASP A 7 6.32 30.08 -2.64
N PRO A 8 5.98 28.78 -2.63
CA PRO A 8 5.91 27.94 -3.83
C PRO A 8 4.87 28.41 -4.86
N ARG A 9 4.08 29.45 -4.57
CA ARG A 9 3.13 30.08 -5.49
C ARG A 9 3.71 31.23 -6.33
N TYR A 10 4.93 31.70 -6.04
CA TYR A 10 5.58 32.79 -6.77
C TYR A 10 6.96 32.37 -7.32
N SER A 11 7.27 32.84 -8.53
CA SER A 11 8.42 32.37 -9.33
C SER A 11 9.72 33.18 -9.16
N GLN A 12 9.83 34.05 -8.17
CA GLN A 12 11.05 34.84 -7.94
C GLN A 12 12.03 34.16 -6.97
N ALA A 13 13.33 34.29 -7.26
CA ALA A 13 14.41 33.76 -6.43
C ALA A 13 14.53 34.53 -5.10
N GLY A 14 14.75 33.80 -4.00
CA GLY A 14 14.84 34.38 -2.65
C GLY A 14 15.94 35.43 -2.53
N GLY A 15 15.58 36.59 -1.98
CA GLY A 15 16.47 37.71 -1.66
C GLY A 15 16.41 38.08 -0.18
N TRP A 16 17.41 38.82 0.28
CA TRP A 16 17.51 39.34 1.64
C TRP A 16 16.90 40.74 1.71
N ILE A 17 16.02 40.99 2.68
CA ILE A 17 15.44 42.31 2.95
C ILE A 17 15.95 42.86 4.28
N HIS A 18 16.07 44.18 4.41
CA HIS A 18 16.43 44.79 5.69
C HIS A 18 15.26 44.68 6.68
N GLU A 19 15.53 44.48 7.97
CA GLU A 19 14.48 44.21 8.96
C GLU A 19 13.49 45.38 9.11
N GLU A 20 13.98 46.60 8.94
CA GLU A 20 13.18 47.83 8.98
C GLU A 20 12.19 47.90 7.82
N GLU A 21 12.62 47.58 6.59
CA GLU A 21 11.75 47.52 5.41
C GLU A 21 10.69 46.41 5.55
N TYR A 22 11.05 45.28 6.14
CA TYR A 22 10.11 44.17 6.39
C TYR A 22 9.01 44.57 7.39
N ARG A 23 9.37 45.27 8.47
CA ARG A 23 8.41 45.79 9.46
C ARG A 23 7.47 46.83 8.83
N GLU A 24 7.99 47.69 7.96
CA GLU A 24 7.18 48.68 7.26
C GLU A 24 6.19 48.04 6.28
N MET A 25 6.62 47.00 5.56
CA MET A 25 5.78 46.21 4.67
C MET A 25 4.64 45.50 5.42
N ILE A 26 4.95 44.87 6.57
CA ILE A 26 3.94 44.24 7.44
C ILE A 26 2.94 45.28 7.96
N SER A 27 3.43 46.45 8.39
CA SER A 27 2.56 47.51 8.93
C SER A 27 1.63 48.09 7.87
N ASN A 28 2.05 48.15 6.61
CA ASN A 28 1.20 48.58 5.50
C ASN A 28 0.14 47.51 5.15
N LEU A 29 0.49 46.22 5.22
CA LEU A 29 -0.43 45.12 5.03
C LEU A 29 -1.54 45.09 6.10
N ILE A 30 -1.18 45.37 7.35
CA ILE A 30 -2.14 45.49 8.47
C ILE A 30 -3.10 46.67 8.26
N LYS A 31 -2.61 47.80 7.72
CA LYS A 31 -3.46 48.95 7.38
C LYS A 31 -4.42 48.62 6.23
N ASP A 32 -3.93 47.97 5.17
CA ASP A 32 -4.74 47.55 4.03
C ASP A 32 -5.84 46.54 4.40
N GLU A 33 -5.59 45.65 5.37
CA GLU A 33 -6.63 44.75 5.90
C GLU A 33 -7.63 45.47 6.79
N LYS A 34 -7.20 46.46 7.58
CA LYS A 34 -8.09 47.28 8.39
C LYS A 34 -9.06 48.09 7.52
N ASP A 35 -8.55 48.71 6.47
CA ASP A 35 -9.34 49.53 5.54
C ASP A 35 -10.34 48.70 4.71
N LYS A 36 -10.10 47.39 4.56
CA LYS A 36 -11.03 46.45 3.90
C LYS A 36 -12.10 45.88 4.84
N SER A 37 -11.98 46.09 6.15
CA SER A 37 -12.85 45.48 7.17
C SER A 37 -14.06 46.33 7.59
N ASP A 38 -14.20 47.56 7.08
CA ASP A 38 -15.31 48.48 7.38
C ASP A 38 -16.61 48.19 6.58
N GLY A 39 -16.92 46.92 6.33
CA GLY A 39 -18.20 46.48 5.77
C GLY A 39 -19.12 45.91 6.85
N GLU A 40 -20.28 46.53 7.07
CA GLU A 40 -21.35 46.05 7.96
C GLU A 40 -21.61 44.54 7.82
N VAL A 41 -21.50 43.81 8.93
CA VAL A 41 -21.81 42.37 9.01
C VAL A 41 -23.32 42.21 9.03
N ASP A 42 -23.91 41.72 7.93
CA ASP A 42 -25.33 41.37 7.84
C ASP A 42 -25.65 40.14 8.70
N GLU A 43 -26.11 40.38 9.93
CA GLU A 43 -26.46 39.34 10.92
C GLU A 43 -27.57 38.38 10.44
N ARG A 44 -28.33 38.72 9.38
CA ARG A 44 -29.34 37.82 8.80
C ARG A 44 -28.73 36.64 8.04
N ARG A 45 -27.48 36.76 7.59
CA ARG A 45 -26.74 35.66 6.93
C ARG A 45 -26.20 34.62 7.90
N ILE A 46 -26.02 34.99 9.18
CA ILE A 46 -25.54 34.08 10.23
C ILE A 46 -26.69 33.27 10.83
N LEU A 47 -27.90 33.84 10.87
CA LEU A 47 -29.10 33.14 11.36
C LEU A 47 -29.70 32.16 10.34
N ALA A 48 -29.44 32.33 9.04
CA ALA A 48 -29.90 31.41 7.99
C ALA A 48 -29.13 30.07 7.96
N PHE A 49 -27.99 29.95 8.65
CA PHE A 49 -27.21 28.70 8.76
C PHE A 49 -27.68 27.78 9.90
N ASN A 50 -28.65 28.19 10.72
CA ASN A 50 -29.08 27.46 11.93
C ASN A 50 -30.53 26.96 11.88
N ALA A 51 -31.23 27.12 10.76
CA ALA A 51 -32.64 26.75 10.65
C ALA A 51 -32.86 25.93 9.37
N ASN A 52 -32.44 24.67 9.44
CA ASN A 52 -32.82 23.50 8.62
C ASN A 52 -31.54 22.70 8.35
N ASP A 53 -31.23 21.76 9.24
CA ASP A 53 -30.39 20.59 8.94
C ASP A 53 -30.52 19.62 10.13
N ASP A 54 -31.68 18.95 10.21
CA ASP A 54 -31.82 17.63 10.84
C ASP A 54 -31.38 16.55 9.82
N GLU A 55 -30.23 16.75 9.16
CA GLU A 55 -29.68 15.80 8.20
C GLU A 55 -28.51 15.01 8.80
N ASP A 56 -28.62 13.68 8.70
CA ASP A 56 -27.64 12.68 9.11
C ASP A 56 -26.33 12.84 8.31
N PHE A 57 -25.33 13.49 8.91
CA PHE A 57 -23.99 13.59 8.32
C PHE A 57 -23.09 12.39 8.69
N PRO A 58 -22.18 11.99 7.77
CA PRO A 58 -21.49 10.71 7.73
C PRO A 58 -20.60 10.44 8.95
N TYR A 59 -20.67 9.21 9.46
CA TYR A 59 -19.80 8.67 10.51
C TYR A 59 -18.37 8.48 9.98
N ASP A 60 -17.33 8.92 10.66
CA ASP A 60 -15.96 8.64 10.18
C ASP A 60 -15.62 7.14 10.30
N SER A 61 -14.85 6.62 9.34
CA SER A 61 -14.39 5.22 9.37
C SER A 61 -13.37 5.00 10.50
N ASP A 62 -13.22 3.74 10.96
CA ASP A 62 -12.25 3.38 12.00
C ASP A 62 -10.80 3.72 11.57
N GLU A 63 -10.52 3.72 10.26
CA GLU A 63 -9.27 4.23 9.70
C GLU A 63 -9.21 5.75 9.71
N ASP A 64 -10.30 6.47 9.42
CA ASP A 64 -10.29 7.95 9.42
C ASP A 64 -10.16 8.53 10.83
N ILE A 65 -10.72 7.89 11.87
CA ILE A 65 -10.48 8.29 13.27
C ILE A 65 -9.03 8.05 13.68
N MET A 66 -8.46 6.89 13.33
CA MET A 66 -7.03 6.62 13.57
C MET A 66 -6.14 7.55 12.74
N ARG A 67 -6.56 7.89 11.52
CA ARG A 67 -5.86 8.80 10.62
C ARG A 67 -6.00 10.26 11.05
N GLU A 68 -7.10 10.65 11.69
CA GLU A 68 -7.27 11.96 12.33
C GLU A 68 -6.45 12.06 13.62
N ILE A 69 -6.35 10.98 14.40
CA ILE A 69 -5.39 10.86 15.49
C ILE A 69 -3.96 11.02 14.94
N GLU A 70 -3.64 10.40 13.80
CA GLU A 70 -2.32 10.53 13.14
C GLU A 70 -2.09 11.88 12.44
N LEU A 71 -3.13 12.52 11.89
CA LEU A 71 -3.07 13.81 11.18
C LEU A 71 -3.03 14.99 12.15
N SER A 72 -3.74 14.91 13.28
CA SER A 72 -3.62 15.87 14.38
C SER A 72 -2.22 15.80 15.04
N GLN A 73 -1.61 14.62 15.07
CA GLN A 73 -0.20 14.43 15.46
C GLN A 73 0.79 14.99 14.42
N ARG A 74 0.49 14.92 13.12
CA ARG A 74 1.35 15.51 12.06
C ARG A 74 1.28 17.05 12.03
N LYS A 75 0.10 17.66 12.09
CA LYS A 75 -0.06 19.12 11.97
C LYS A 75 0.60 19.93 13.09
N LYS A 76 0.84 19.33 14.26
CA LYS A 76 1.52 19.98 15.39
C LYS A 76 3.04 19.76 15.40
N GLY A 77 3.56 18.80 14.63
CA GLY A 77 5.00 18.57 14.49
C GLY A 77 5.69 19.56 13.55
N ASP A 78 4.98 20.05 12.52
CA ASP A 78 5.50 20.99 11.52
C ASP A 78 5.43 22.47 11.96
N GLN A 79 5.09 22.77 13.23
CA GLN A 79 5.04 24.14 13.78
C GLN A 79 5.88 24.28 15.06
N VAL A 80 7.15 23.89 15.01
CA VAL A 80 8.13 24.30 16.02
C VAL A 80 9.28 25.01 15.33
N GLU A 81 9.08 26.31 15.08
CA GLU A 81 10.16 27.30 15.11
C GLU A 81 9.67 28.52 15.92
N GLU A 82 10.50 28.86 16.90
CA GLU A 82 10.62 30.11 17.67
C GLU A 82 9.34 30.78 18.23
N LYS A 83 9.11 30.55 19.53
CA LYS A 83 8.54 31.59 20.39
C LYS A 83 9.49 31.88 21.55
N HIS A 84 10.20 32.99 21.42
CA HIS A 84 10.80 33.70 22.55
C HIS A 84 9.70 34.07 23.57
N LEU A 85 9.96 33.80 24.84
CA LEU A 85 9.16 34.23 25.98
C LEU A 85 9.52 35.69 26.29
N GLU A 86 8.61 36.63 26.01
CA GLU A 86 8.62 37.96 26.61
C GLU A 86 8.00 37.87 28.01
N SER A 87 8.75 38.35 29.00
CA SER A 87 8.38 38.42 30.41
C SER A 87 7.73 39.77 30.72
N ASP A 88 6.47 39.79 31.15
CA ASP A 88 5.82 40.97 31.72
C ASP A 88 5.89 41.00 33.25
N GLU A 89 6.44 42.13 33.71
CA GLU A 89 6.35 42.84 34.98
C GLU A 89 5.64 42.20 36.18
N MET A 90 6.41 41.89 37.23
CA MET A 90 5.89 41.79 38.60
C MET A 90 6.76 42.62 39.56
N GLN A 91 6.09 43.49 40.31
CA GLN A 91 6.62 44.51 41.21
C GLN A 91 7.57 43.95 42.30
N ARG A 92 8.69 44.65 42.53
CA ARG A 92 9.62 44.44 43.64
C ARG A 92 9.12 45.12 44.92
N PRO A 93 9.21 44.48 46.09
CA PRO A 93 9.47 45.16 47.35
C PRO A 93 10.96 45.07 47.70
N ASP A 94 11.52 46.20 48.14
CA ASP A 94 12.90 46.35 48.60
C ASP A 94 13.15 45.55 49.89
N HIS A 95 14.23 44.78 49.92
CA HIS A 95 14.92 44.45 51.16
C HIS A 95 16.42 44.20 50.88
N GLU A 96 17.26 45.12 51.35
CA GLU A 96 18.72 44.96 51.49
C GLU A 96 19.01 43.93 52.59
N ILE A 97 19.81 42.88 52.30
CA ILE A 97 20.69 42.19 53.27
C ILE A 97 21.93 41.61 52.56
N ASP A 98 23.07 41.93 53.18
CA ASP A 98 24.47 41.53 53.06
C ASP A 98 24.94 40.32 52.22
N ASP A 99 26.03 40.62 51.53
CA ASP A 99 27.00 39.75 50.87
C ASP A 99 27.96 39.19 51.93
N GLU A 100 27.92 37.89 52.20
CA GLU A 100 29.07 37.04 52.57
C GLU A 100 28.60 35.62 52.93
N SER A 101 29.18 34.62 52.24
CA SER A 101 29.26 33.17 52.54
C SER A 101 28.62 32.21 51.50
N ARG A 102 29.36 31.92 50.43
CA ARG A 102 29.24 30.69 49.62
C ARG A 102 30.37 29.72 49.99
N PRO A 103 30.08 28.48 50.43
CA PRO A 103 30.94 27.34 50.17
C PRO A 103 30.53 26.69 48.84
N GLY A 104 31.55 26.28 48.07
CA GLY A 104 31.43 25.74 46.71
C GLY A 104 30.65 24.43 46.61
N GLY A 105 30.12 24.22 45.41
CA GLY A 105 29.48 23.00 44.95
C GLY A 105 29.68 22.87 43.45
N GLU A 106 30.95 22.69 43.05
CA GLU A 106 31.28 21.99 41.81
C GLU A 106 31.03 20.51 42.06
N ASP A 107 29.88 20.02 41.63
CA ASP A 107 29.59 18.62 41.33
C ASP A 107 28.21 18.61 40.64
N PHE A 108 28.07 17.88 39.53
CA PHE A 108 26.89 17.75 38.64
C PHE A 108 26.83 18.55 37.34
N ALA A 109 27.92 19.16 36.85
CA ALA A 109 27.98 19.72 35.49
C ALA A 109 29.06 19.12 34.56
N GLU A 110 29.82 18.11 35.01
CA GLU A 110 30.84 17.44 34.20
C GLU A 110 30.51 15.95 34.01
N GLN A 111 29.48 15.62 33.21
CA GLN A 111 29.31 14.27 32.63
C GLN A 111 28.83 14.28 31.17
N PHE A 112 28.93 15.41 30.47
CA PHE A 112 28.73 15.50 29.02
C PHE A 112 29.97 16.09 28.34
N VAL A 113 31.14 15.52 28.64
CA VAL A 113 32.40 15.82 27.95
C VAL A 113 32.71 14.66 27.02
N ASP A 114 32.78 14.98 25.72
CA ASP A 114 33.38 14.22 24.62
C ASP A 114 33.61 12.73 24.89
N HIS A 115 32.62 11.91 24.54
CA HIS A 115 32.96 10.60 24.00
C HIS A 115 33.24 10.82 22.52
N GLN A 116 34.53 10.72 22.16
CA GLN A 116 34.99 10.56 20.79
C GLN A 116 34.16 9.45 20.14
N ASP A 117 33.27 9.82 19.22
CA ASP A 117 32.41 8.89 18.49
C ASP A 117 33.27 7.95 17.63
N PRO A 118 33.28 6.63 17.90
CA PRO A 118 33.81 5.63 16.98
C PRO A 118 32.74 5.23 15.94
N ASP A 119 31.66 5.99 15.80
CA ASP A 119 30.46 5.66 15.04
C ASP A 119 30.62 5.88 13.52
N SER A 120 31.76 5.49 12.97
CA SER A 120 31.93 5.33 11.52
C SER A 120 31.41 3.97 11.11
N PHE A 121 30.26 3.93 10.43
CA PHE A 121 29.87 2.78 9.63
C PHE A 121 30.96 2.53 8.57
N GLU A 122 31.71 1.44 8.71
CA GLU A 122 32.61 0.93 7.67
C GLU A 122 31.77 0.22 6.61
N GLY A 123 31.23 1.01 5.67
CA GLY A 123 30.64 0.44 4.47
C GLY A 123 31.73 -0.09 3.58
N VAL A 124 31.61 -1.36 3.22
CA VAL A 124 32.64 -2.09 2.51
C VAL A 124 32.28 -2.12 1.03
N GLY A 125 33.21 -1.74 0.16
CA GLY A 125 33.10 -1.91 -1.29
C GLY A 125 34.08 -2.97 -1.79
N ASP A 126 33.60 -4.02 -2.43
CA ASP A 126 34.50 -5.03 -3.01
C ASP A 126 35.30 -4.49 -4.21
N ASN A 127 34.80 -3.43 -4.86
CA ASN A 127 35.45 -2.82 -6.01
C ASN A 127 36.17 -1.50 -5.65
N GLU A 128 37.46 -1.44 -5.95
CA GLU A 128 38.34 -0.32 -5.60
C GLU A 128 37.96 1.00 -6.32
N GLU A 129 37.38 0.91 -7.52
CA GLU A 129 36.91 2.07 -8.29
C GLU A 129 35.67 2.74 -7.70
N ASP A 130 34.92 2.02 -6.86
CA ASP A 130 33.69 2.52 -6.24
C ASP A 130 33.93 3.13 -4.85
N ALA A 131 35.13 2.96 -4.29
CA ALA A 131 35.53 3.58 -3.03
C ALA A 131 35.72 5.10 -3.23
N PRO A 132 35.09 5.95 -2.39
CA PRO A 132 35.21 7.40 -2.54
C PRO A 132 36.64 7.86 -2.24
N GLU A 133 37.20 8.73 -3.10
CA GLU A 133 38.56 9.27 -2.95
C GLU A 133 38.74 10.17 -1.71
N ARG A 134 37.64 10.58 -1.07
CA ARG A 134 37.62 11.41 0.14
C ARG A 134 36.57 10.91 1.12
N THR A 135 36.83 11.15 2.40
CA THR A 135 35.82 10.97 3.45
C THR A 135 34.59 11.83 3.14
N ARG A 136 33.42 11.22 3.24
CA ARG A 136 32.17 11.91 2.94
C ARG A 136 31.57 12.43 4.22
N GLU A 137 31.21 13.69 4.23
CA GLU A 137 30.40 14.26 5.30
C GLU A 137 28.92 14.30 4.86
N TRP A 138 28.02 13.89 5.75
CA TRP A 138 26.59 14.10 5.57
C TRP A 138 25.95 14.48 6.90
N ALA A 139 25.28 15.64 6.93
CA ALA A 139 24.65 16.20 8.13
C ALA A 139 25.58 16.28 9.36
N GLY A 140 26.84 16.66 9.15
CA GLY A 140 27.85 16.76 10.23
C GLY A 140 28.50 15.44 10.65
N ARG A 141 28.12 14.30 10.03
CA ARG A 141 28.75 12.99 10.28
C ARG A 141 29.72 12.62 9.18
N GLU A 142 30.91 12.20 9.56
CA GLU A 142 31.92 11.68 8.64
C GLU A 142 31.74 10.18 8.42
N PHE A 143 31.64 9.78 7.16
CA PHE A 143 31.59 8.40 6.71
C PHE A 143 32.91 8.03 6.04
N LYS A 144 33.49 6.92 6.49
CA LYS A 144 34.72 6.32 5.97
C LYS A 144 34.33 4.99 5.32
N LEU A 145 34.16 5.03 4.01
CA LEU A 145 33.88 3.83 3.21
C LEU A 145 35.19 3.28 2.70
N GLU A 146 35.49 2.02 3.03
CA GLU A 146 36.75 1.35 2.69
C GLU A 146 36.48 0.15 1.79
N SER A 147 37.51 -0.28 1.05
CA SER A 147 37.45 -1.52 0.28
C SER A 147 38.10 -2.68 1.05
N LEU A 148 37.73 -3.94 0.75
CA LEU A 148 38.47 -5.12 1.22
C LEU A 148 39.68 -5.45 0.35
N THR A 149 39.93 -4.63 -0.68
CA THR A 149 41.09 -4.79 -1.55
C THR A 149 42.38 -4.46 -0.81
N VAL A 150 43.48 -5.08 -1.26
CA VAL A 150 44.81 -5.00 -0.64
C VAL A 150 45.25 -3.57 -0.29
N PRO A 151 45.02 -2.53 -1.14
CA PRO A 151 45.48 -1.16 -0.85
C PRO A 151 44.77 -0.48 0.34
N PHE A 152 43.61 -0.98 0.75
CA PHE A 152 42.82 -0.45 1.87
C PHE A 152 43.01 -1.27 3.16
N LEU A 153 43.71 -2.40 3.09
CA LEU A 153 44.04 -3.18 4.28
C LEU A 153 45.23 -2.54 5.01
N PRO A 154 45.24 -2.54 6.35
CA PRO A 154 46.37 -2.05 7.11
C PRO A 154 47.60 -2.92 6.83
N ASP A 155 48.79 -2.29 6.79
CA ASP A 155 50.05 -2.99 6.69
C ASP A 155 50.18 -4.03 7.80
N PHE A 156 50.68 -5.22 7.46
CA PHE A 156 50.86 -6.29 8.43
C PHE A 156 51.85 -5.87 9.52
N ASP A 157 51.37 -5.78 10.76
CA ASP A 157 52.19 -5.49 11.94
C ASP A 157 52.60 -6.79 12.66
N PRO A 158 53.86 -7.25 12.53
CA PRO A 158 54.34 -8.45 13.20
C PRO A 158 54.46 -8.30 14.73
N THR A 159 54.45 -7.08 15.28
CA THR A 159 54.53 -6.84 16.73
C THR A 159 53.17 -6.78 17.43
N ALA A 160 52.06 -6.89 16.68
CA ALA A 160 50.68 -6.88 17.18
C ALA A 160 50.37 -5.65 18.08
N SER A 161 51.09 -4.56 17.86
CA SER A 161 51.03 -3.32 18.64
C SER A 161 50.16 -2.25 18.00
N SER A 162 49.85 -2.41 16.71
CA SER A 162 49.02 -1.47 15.95
C SER A 162 47.57 -1.50 16.42
N ASP A 163 46.93 -0.33 16.39
CA ASP A 163 45.51 -0.15 16.72
C ASP A 163 44.60 -1.02 15.82
N ALA A 164 45.05 -1.30 14.59
CA ALA A 164 44.40 -2.22 13.66
C ALA A 164 44.26 -3.65 14.21
N THR A 165 45.17 -4.08 15.09
CA THR A 165 45.12 -5.40 15.74
C THR A 165 43.96 -5.51 16.75
N PHE A 166 43.54 -4.37 17.32
CA PHE A 166 42.42 -4.28 18.28
C PHE A 166 41.08 -3.93 17.60
N GLY A 167 41.02 -3.94 16.26
CA GLY A 167 39.84 -3.57 15.50
C GLY A 167 39.59 -2.06 15.41
N MET A 168 40.55 -1.24 15.84
CA MET A 168 40.53 0.21 15.66
C MET A 168 41.35 0.56 14.42
N LYS A 169 40.71 0.52 13.25
CA LYS A 169 41.38 0.88 11.99
C LYS A 169 41.40 2.40 11.82
N SER A 170 42.58 2.98 11.59
CA SER A 170 42.69 4.35 11.11
C SER A 170 42.30 4.38 9.64
N GLY A 171 41.32 5.21 9.26
CA GLY A 171 40.84 5.29 7.88
C GLY A 171 41.97 5.51 6.87
N ILE A 172 42.19 4.54 5.97
CA ILE A 172 43.25 4.63 4.95
C ILE A 172 42.65 5.29 3.71
N VAL A 173 43.15 6.47 3.33
CA VAL A 173 42.87 7.07 2.02
C VAL A 173 44.09 6.83 1.14
N PRO A 174 44.05 5.88 0.19
CA PRO A 174 45.21 5.57 -0.64
C PRO A 174 45.55 6.75 -1.58
N ASP A 175 46.74 7.31 -1.44
CA ASP A 175 47.30 8.27 -2.39
C ASP A 175 47.84 7.51 -3.62
N LYS A 176 46.96 7.29 -4.60
CA LYS A 176 47.26 6.57 -5.85
C LYS A 176 48.51 7.10 -6.56
N VAL A 177 48.81 8.40 -6.46
CA VAL A 177 49.98 9.02 -7.11
C VAL A 177 51.27 8.64 -6.39
N LYS A 178 51.26 8.65 -5.06
CA LYS A 178 52.38 8.19 -4.25
C LYS A 178 52.60 6.69 -4.40
N GLU A 179 51.52 5.91 -4.41
CA GLU A 179 51.57 4.46 -4.57
C GLU A 179 52.08 4.04 -5.95
N GLU A 180 51.61 4.67 -7.04
CA GLU A 180 52.14 4.40 -8.39
C GLU A 180 53.61 4.79 -8.53
N LYS A 181 54.06 5.87 -7.87
CA LYS A 181 55.50 6.21 -7.81
C LYS A 181 56.32 5.15 -7.08
N GLU A 182 55.80 4.62 -5.98
CA GLU A 182 56.40 3.48 -5.28
C GLU A 182 56.40 2.22 -6.15
N TYR A 183 55.29 1.89 -6.81
CA TYR A 183 55.22 0.76 -7.73
C TYR A 183 56.19 0.91 -8.88
N GLN A 184 56.33 2.09 -9.48
CA GLN A 184 57.32 2.35 -10.53
C GLN A 184 58.75 2.19 -10.01
N PHE A 185 59.04 2.65 -8.80
CA PHE A 185 60.33 2.44 -8.16
C PHE A 185 60.59 0.95 -7.90
N ARG A 186 59.61 0.21 -7.37
CA ARG A 186 59.67 -1.24 -7.16
C ARG A 186 59.84 -2.00 -8.47
N ARG A 187 59.13 -1.62 -9.55
CA ARG A 187 59.26 -2.17 -10.91
C ARG A 187 60.69 -1.98 -11.44
N ARG A 188 61.29 -0.80 -11.25
CA ARG A 188 62.69 -0.52 -11.66
C ARG A 188 63.72 -1.29 -10.84
N LYS A 189 63.44 -1.60 -9.57
CA LYS A 189 64.29 -2.41 -8.68
C LYS A 189 64.02 -3.92 -8.76
N CYS A 190 62.99 -4.36 -9.47
CA CYS A 190 62.57 -5.75 -9.48
C CYS A 190 63.57 -6.63 -10.24
N GLY A 191 64.27 -7.51 -9.52
CA GLY A 191 65.17 -8.53 -10.06
C GLY A 191 64.55 -9.92 -10.17
N LEU A 192 63.24 -10.06 -9.95
CA LEU A 192 62.53 -11.34 -9.97
C LEU A 192 62.48 -11.89 -11.41
N ARG A 193 62.93 -13.14 -11.59
CA ARG A 193 63.01 -13.80 -12.91
C ARG A 193 61.83 -14.71 -13.22
N SER A 194 60.98 -15.01 -12.24
CA SER A 194 59.84 -15.91 -12.37
C SER A 194 58.64 -15.35 -11.62
N TRP A 195 57.45 -15.53 -12.19
CA TRP A 195 56.17 -15.17 -11.60
C TRP A 195 55.29 -16.41 -11.57
N SER A 196 54.48 -16.55 -10.52
CA SER A 196 53.40 -17.54 -10.44
C SER A 196 52.10 -16.80 -10.13
N ILE A 197 50.99 -17.28 -10.69
CA ILE A 197 49.67 -16.76 -10.35
C ILE A 197 49.40 -17.11 -8.89
N ALA A 198 49.06 -16.11 -8.08
CA ALA A 198 48.80 -16.29 -6.65
C ALA A 198 47.40 -16.86 -6.37
N GLU A 199 46.43 -16.52 -7.22
CA GLU A 199 45.08 -17.07 -7.14
C GLU A 199 45.09 -18.55 -7.49
N SER A 200 44.54 -19.37 -6.61
CA SER A 200 44.39 -20.79 -6.85
C SER A 200 43.23 -21.02 -7.81
N PRO A 201 43.38 -21.88 -8.84
CA PRO A 201 42.25 -22.26 -9.68
C PRO A 201 41.21 -23.03 -8.84
N PRO A 202 39.93 -23.06 -9.28
CA PRO A 202 38.89 -23.85 -8.61
C PRO A 202 39.33 -25.30 -8.42
N THR A 203 39.06 -25.85 -7.25
CA THR A 203 39.47 -27.22 -6.93
C THR A 203 38.64 -28.24 -7.71
N PHE A 204 39.21 -29.42 -7.99
CA PHE A 204 38.47 -30.49 -8.65
C PHE A 204 37.18 -30.85 -7.89
N ALA A 205 37.22 -30.85 -6.56
CA ALA A 205 36.06 -31.16 -5.72
C ALA A 205 34.94 -30.11 -5.85
N GLU A 206 35.27 -28.81 -5.91
CA GLU A 206 34.30 -27.74 -6.15
C GLU A 206 33.65 -27.88 -7.53
N VAL A 207 34.44 -28.16 -8.56
CA VAL A 207 33.94 -28.36 -9.92
C VAL A 207 33.08 -29.63 -10.00
N GLU A 208 33.47 -30.71 -9.33
CA GLU A 208 32.69 -31.94 -9.27
C GLU A 208 31.37 -31.73 -8.50
N ALA A 209 31.39 -31.01 -7.38
CA ALA A 209 30.20 -30.67 -6.61
C ALA A 209 29.26 -29.78 -7.44
N TRP A 210 29.78 -28.74 -8.09
CA TRP A 210 29.03 -27.90 -9.02
C TRP A 210 28.43 -28.71 -10.17
N ALA A 211 29.22 -29.60 -10.80
CA ALA A 211 28.73 -30.45 -11.89
C ALA A 211 27.63 -31.41 -11.42
N LYS A 212 27.79 -32.04 -10.24
CA LYS A 212 26.77 -32.88 -9.60
C LYS A 212 25.52 -32.07 -9.28
N GLU A 213 25.66 -30.84 -8.79
CA GLU A 213 24.52 -29.95 -8.52
C GLU A 213 23.79 -29.55 -9.81
N GLN A 214 24.52 -29.25 -10.89
CA GLN A 214 23.92 -28.98 -12.21
C GLN A 214 23.18 -30.21 -12.77
N ILE A 215 23.76 -31.40 -12.60
CA ILE A 215 23.14 -32.67 -13.02
C ILE A 215 21.91 -32.97 -12.15
N ALA A 216 22.00 -32.78 -10.83
CA ALA A 216 20.89 -32.94 -9.90
C ALA A 216 19.76 -31.94 -10.16
N ASN A 217 20.09 -30.69 -10.50
CA ASN A 217 19.09 -29.68 -10.90
C ASN A 217 18.42 -30.06 -12.22
N LYS A 218 19.17 -30.57 -13.22
CA LYS A 218 18.59 -31.10 -14.46
C LYS A 218 17.68 -32.31 -14.21
N LEU A 219 18.13 -33.29 -13.42
CA LEU A 219 17.35 -34.48 -13.05
C LEU A 219 16.13 -34.13 -12.20
N GLY A 220 16.24 -33.13 -11.31
CA GLY A 220 15.14 -32.62 -10.50
C GLY A 220 14.08 -31.90 -11.33
N ASP A 221 14.49 -31.17 -12.37
CA ASP A 221 13.58 -30.60 -13.36
C ASP A 221 12.93 -31.70 -14.23
N GLU A 222 13.67 -32.76 -14.61
CA GLU A 222 13.11 -33.91 -15.36
C GLU A 222 12.15 -34.78 -14.53
N LEU A 223 12.41 -34.99 -13.23
CA LEU A 223 11.53 -35.72 -12.32
C LEU A 223 10.26 -34.93 -11.98
N LYS A 224 10.34 -33.60 -11.90
CA LYS A 224 9.15 -32.73 -11.80
C LYS A 224 8.29 -32.81 -13.07
N VAL A 225 8.90 -32.93 -14.25
CA VAL A 225 8.19 -33.13 -15.52
C VAL A 225 7.52 -34.50 -15.59
N ARG A 226 8.09 -35.55 -14.99
CA ARG A 226 7.48 -36.89 -14.92
C ARG A 226 6.32 -37.00 -13.92
N ASN A 227 6.39 -36.33 -12.78
CA ASN A 227 5.29 -36.32 -11.80
C ASN A 227 4.16 -35.34 -12.16
N SER A 228 4.34 -34.50 -13.18
CA SER A 228 3.32 -33.61 -13.75
C SER A 228 2.78 -34.12 -15.10
N SER A 229 2.83 -35.43 -15.37
CA SER A 229 2.36 -36.00 -16.63
C SER A 229 0.83 -36.07 -16.79
N SER A 230 0.08 -35.26 -16.03
CA SER A 230 -1.32 -34.93 -16.32
C SER A 230 -1.55 -33.47 -16.70
N GLU A 231 -0.52 -32.60 -16.70
CA GLU A 231 -0.67 -31.22 -17.16
C GLU A 231 0.52 -30.75 -18.02
N SER A 232 0.20 -30.59 -19.30
CA SER A 232 0.90 -29.93 -20.42
C SER A 232 2.36 -29.44 -20.25
N SER A 233 3.19 -29.97 -21.14
CA SER A 233 4.54 -29.54 -21.49
C SER A 233 4.63 -28.07 -21.90
N ASN A 234 5.29 -27.22 -21.11
CA ASN A 234 6.00 -26.00 -21.58
C ASN A 234 6.83 -25.37 -20.44
N LEU A 235 8.05 -25.86 -20.22
CA LEU A 235 9.07 -25.15 -19.43
C LEU A 235 10.37 -25.02 -20.23
N ARG A 236 10.36 -24.13 -21.23
CA ARG A 236 11.60 -23.52 -21.76
C ARG A 236 11.75 -22.14 -21.13
N GLN A 237 12.92 -21.92 -20.51
CA GLN A 237 13.46 -20.67 -19.94
C GLN A 237 12.44 -19.74 -19.27
N LYS A 238 12.53 -19.62 -17.93
CA LYS A 238 11.82 -18.62 -17.12
C LYS A 238 11.95 -17.23 -17.74
N GLY A 239 11.00 -16.86 -18.60
CA GLY A 239 10.75 -15.48 -18.96
C GLY A 239 10.27 -14.82 -17.68
N LYS A 240 11.16 -14.04 -17.04
CA LYS A 240 10.74 -13.19 -15.92
C LYS A 240 9.64 -12.28 -16.46
N LEU A 241 8.40 -12.49 -16.02
CA LEU A 241 7.21 -11.74 -16.43
C LEU A 241 7.32 -10.24 -16.07
N SER A 242 8.21 -9.90 -15.12
CA SER A 242 8.71 -8.55 -14.91
C SER A 242 10.20 -8.50 -15.29
N GLN A 243 10.58 -7.50 -16.10
CA GLN A 243 11.96 -7.27 -16.56
C GLN A 243 12.83 -6.55 -15.50
N ILE A 244 12.17 -6.04 -14.47
CA ILE A 244 12.79 -5.59 -13.22
C ILE A 244 12.88 -6.83 -12.33
N ASP A 245 14.06 -7.10 -11.77
CA ASP A 245 14.22 -8.25 -10.87
C ASP A 245 13.23 -8.10 -9.72
N GLY A 246 12.32 -9.06 -9.61
CA GLY A 246 11.19 -8.98 -8.69
C GLY A 246 11.65 -8.86 -7.24
N PRO A 247 10.76 -8.37 -6.36
CA PRO A 247 10.99 -8.45 -4.92
C PRO A 247 11.10 -9.93 -4.55
N THR A 248 11.57 -10.26 -3.35
CA THR A 248 11.48 -11.66 -2.91
C THR A 248 10.01 -11.92 -2.60
N GLN A 249 9.22 -12.20 -3.63
CA GLN A 249 7.85 -12.60 -3.50
C GLN A 249 7.87 -13.81 -2.56
N LYS A 250 7.11 -13.75 -1.45
CA LYS A 250 6.97 -14.89 -0.51
C LYS A 250 6.56 -16.18 -1.23
N ASN A 251 6.01 -16.04 -2.44
CA ASN A 251 5.64 -17.11 -3.36
C ASN A 251 6.15 -16.84 -4.78
N LYS A 252 6.25 -17.89 -5.60
CA LYS A 252 6.76 -17.83 -6.99
C LYS A 252 5.91 -16.97 -7.95
N HIS A 253 4.67 -16.68 -7.58
CA HIS A 253 3.65 -16.09 -8.47
C HIS A 253 3.22 -14.67 -8.07
N GLY A 254 3.67 -14.16 -6.93
CA GLY A 254 3.40 -12.79 -6.49
C GLY A 254 2.04 -12.59 -5.82
N PHE A 255 1.42 -13.63 -5.26
CA PHE A 255 0.19 -13.46 -4.49
C PHE A 255 0.49 -12.75 -3.17
N LYS A 256 -0.28 -11.72 -2.84
CA LYS A 256 -0.17 -11.01 -1.56
C LYS A 256 -0.77 -11.79 -0.40
N TYR A 257 -1.82 -12.56 -0.68
CA TYR A 257 -2.54 -13.34 0.32
C TYR A 257 -2.40 -14.84 0.04
N THR A 258 -2.32 -15.61 1.10
CA THR A 258 -2.32 -17.08 1.03
C THR A 258 -3.74 -17.59 1.06
N GLN A 259 -4.06 -18.53 0.18
CA GLN A 259 -5.35 -19.21 0.24
C GLN A 259 -5.44 -20.07 1.51
N PRO A 260 -6.55 -19.97 2.24
CA PRO A 260 -6.87 -21.00 3.22
C PRO A 260 -7.07 -22.33 2.48
N LYS A 261 -6.40 -23.41 2.91
CA LYS A 261 -6.63 -24.73 2.32
C LYS A 261 -8.11 -25.11 2.50
N LYS A 262 -8.82 -25.47 1.42
CA LYS A 262 -10.17 -26.07 1.50
C LYS A 262 -10.11 -27.25 2.47
N THR A 263 -10.87 -27.17 3.54
CA THR A 263 -11.01 -28.24 4.53
C THR A 263 -12.24 -29.03 4.16
N ALA A 264 -12.12 -30.37 4.15
CA ALA A 264 -13.28 -31.23 4.03
C ALA A 264 -14.27 -30.88 5.16
N ASN A 265 -15.53 -30.70 4.79
CA ASN A 265 -16.62 -30.22 5.61
C ASN A 265 -16.74 -31.04 6.91
N ILE A 266 -16.43 -30.42 8.05
CA ILE A 266 -17.08 -30.77 9.30
C ILE A 266 -18.13 -29.68 9.49
N ILE A 267 -19.37 -30.03 9.14
CA ILE A 267 -20.55 -29.20 9.33
C ILE A 267 -20.76 -29.10 10.84
N HIS A 268 -20.26 -28.03 11.45
CA HIS A 268 -20.84 -27.59 12.71
C HIS A 268 -22.17 -26.90 12.40
N GLU A 269 -23.15 -27.02 13.29
CA GLU A 269 -24.49 -26.40 13.27
C GLU A 269 -24.43 -24.85 13.28
N ALA A 270 -23.66 -24.24 12.39
CA ALA A 270 -23.68 -22.82 12.13
C ALA A 270 -24.62 -22.61 10.94
N ASN A 271 -25.88 -22.25 11.19
CA ASN A 271 -26.79 -21.80 10.13
C ASN A 271 -26.10 -20.70 9.32
N TYR A 272 -25.61 -21.00 8.11
CA TYR A 272 -25.03 -19.99 7.24
C TYR A 272 -26.17 -19.20 6.58
N MET A 273 -26.03 -17.88 6.55
CA MET A 273 -26.97 -17.00 5.86
C MET A 273 -26.92 -17.28 4.36
N SER A 274 -28.07 -17.49 3.73
CA SER A 274 -28.17 -17.73 2.30
C SER A 274 -27.72 -16.49 1.52
N THR A 275 -26.90 -16.68 0.49
CA THR A 275 -26.28 -15.57 -0.26
C THR A 275 -26.54 -15.73 -1.75
N MET A 276 -27.09 -14.68 -2.38
CA MET A 276 -27.37 -14.64 -3.81
C MET A 276 -26.53 -13.55 -4.49
N SER A 277 -25.71 -13.95 -5.47
CA SER A 277 -24.98 -13.04 -6.36
C SER A 277 -25.73 -12.86 -7.68
N LEU A 278 -25.68 -11.66 -8.27
CA LEU A 278 -26.32 -11.35 -9.54
C LEU A 278 -25.40 -10.52 -10.44
N GLU A 279 -25.39 -10.82 -11.73
CA GLU A 279 -24.75 -10.02 -12.78
C GLU A 279 -25.67 -9.88 -14.00
N VAL A 280 -25.57 -8.76 -14.71
CA VAL A 280 -26.47 -8.41 -15.81
C VAL A 280 -25.70 -8.24 -17.12
N HIS A 281 -26.25 -8.78 -18.20
CA HIS A 281 -25.79 -8.50 -19.56
C HIS A 281 -26.72 -7.50 -20.26
N VAL A 282 -26.09 -6.49 -20.85
CA VAL A 282 -26.73 -5.38 -21.57
C VAL A 282 -26.01 -5.17 -22.90
N ASN A 283 -26.78 -4.94 -23.95
CA ASN A 283 -26.24 -4.53 -25.24
C ASN A 283 -25.94 -3.03 -25.23
N THR A 284 -24.70 -2.66 -25.49
CA THR A 284 -24.21 -1.28 -25.39
C THR A 284 -24.03 -0.62 -26.76
N ARG A 285 -24.03 0.72 -26.78
CA ARG A 285 -23.83 1.52 -27.99
C ARG A 285 -22.34 1.72 -28.28
N GLY A 286 -21.66 0.66 -28.72
CA GLY A 286 -20.22 0.69 -28.95
C GLY A 286 -19.44 0.59 -27.63
N ASN A 287 -18.49 1.49 -27.37
CA ASN A 287 -17.62 1.41 -26.19
C ASN A 287 -18.16 2.13 -24.95
N PHE A 288 -19.37 2.69 -24.99
CA PHE A 288 -19.99 3.34 -23.83
C PHE A 288 -20.32 2.33 -22.73
N VAL A 289 -20.23 2.78 -21.48
CA VAL A 289 -20.69 2.05 -20.30
C VAL A 289 -22.21 1.91 -20.37
N PRO A 290 -22.80 0.76 -19.99
CA PRO A 290 -24.25 0.57 -20.00
C PRO A 290 -25.03 1.72 -19.34
N ASN A 291 -25.97 2.31 -20.07
CA ASN A 291 -26.86 3.37 -19.56
C ASN A 291 -28.28 2.81 -19.29
N PRO A 292 -28.74 2.76 -18.02
CA PRO A 292 -30.07 2.30 -17.67
C PRO A 292 -31.22 3.05 -18.36
N GLU A 293 -31.06 4.30 -18.80
CA GLU A 293 -32.13 5.03 -19.49
C GLU A 293 -32.38 4.50 -20.91
N GLU A 294 -31.34 4.00 -21.56
CA GLU A 294 -31.34 3.73 -23.00
C GLU A 294 -31.16 2.24 -23.29
N ASP A 295 -30.21 1.59 -22.63
CA ASP A 295 -29.77 0.23 -22.94
C ASP A 295 -30.56 -0.83 -22.14
N GLU A 296 -31.26 -1.72 -22.86
CA GLU A 296 -32.15 -2.75 -22.29
C GLU A 296 -31.41 -4.00 -21.79
N VAL A 297 -31.96 -4.61 -20.73
CA VAL A 297 -31.45 -5.83 -20.13
C VAL A 297 -31.77 -7.03 -21.01
N GLN A 298 -30.74 -7.78 -21.40
CA GLN A 298 -30.88 -8.96 -22.26
C GLN A 298 -30.86 -10.27 -21.46
N CYS A 299 -29.96 -10.37 -20.48
CA CYS A 299 -29.84 -11.54 -19.63
C CYS A 299 -29.50 -11.16 -18.20
N VAL A 300 -30.06 -11.89 -17.25
CA VAL A 300 -29.73 -11.81 -15.82
C VAL A 300 -29.19 -13.16 -15.39
N PHE A 301 -27.95 -13.15 -14.90
CA PHE A 301 -27.29 -14.32 -14.36
C PHE A 301 -27.31 -14.23 -12.85
N TRP A 302 -27.71 -15.31 -12.18
CA TRP A 302 -27.75 -15.33 -10.72
C TRP A 302 -27.20 -16.66 -10.20
N CYS A 303 -26.59 -16.60 -9.02
CA CYS A 303 -26.10 -17.77 -8.31
C CYS A 303 -26.49 -17.67 -6.83
N LEU A 304 -27.09 -18.72 -6.30
CA LEU A 304 -27.50 -18.84 -4.92
C LEU A 304 -26.63 -19.86 -4.22
N GLN A 305 -26.09 -19.49 -3.07
CA GLN A 305 -25.45 -20.40 -2.13
C GLN A 305 -26.30 -20.50 -0.87
N ALA A 306 -26.74 -21.71 -0.54
CA ALA A 306 -27.54 -22.00 0.64
C ALA A 306 -27.23 -23.42 1.15
N ASP A 307 -27.38 -23.64 2.45
CA ASP A 307 -27.14 -24.95 3.09
C ASP A 307 -28.31 -25.93 2.92
N ASP A 308 -29.29 -25.62 2.07
CA ASP A 308 -30.50 -26.40 1.94
C ASP A 308 -30.23 -27.69 1.15
N SER A 309 -30.43 -28.84 1.80
CA SER A 309 -30.21 -30.17 1.23
C SER A 309 -31.18 -30.53 0.09
N GLU A 310 -32.22 -29.72 -0.13
CA GLU A 310 -33.21 -29.92 -1.21
C GLU A 310 -32.84 -29.24 -2.53
N LEU A 311 -31.81 -28.38 -2.58
CA LEU A 311 -31.35 -27.75 -3.83
C LEU A 311 -30.46 -28.71 -4.64
N GLU A 312 -30.83 -29.00 -5.89
CA GLU A 312 -29.96 -29.72 -6.81
C GLU A 312 -28.77 -28.84 -7.22
N ASP A 313 -27.57 -29.27 -6.84
CA ASP A 313 -26.31 -28.65 -7.24
C ASP A 313 -26.10 -28.78 -8.76
N ASN A 314 -26.09 -27.65 -9.47
CA ASN A 314 -25.79 -27.60 -10.90
C ASN A 314 -24.43 -26.90 -11.20
N CYS A 315 -23.61 -26.72 -10.17
CA CYS A 315 -22.36 -25.96 -10.20
C CYS A 315 -21.15 -26.83 -9.77
N GLU A 316 -19.93 -26.40 -10.11
CA GLU A 316 -18.68 -27.01 -9.60
C GLU A 316 -18.52 -26.83 -8.08
N THR A 317 -19.22 -25.87 -7.48
CA THR A 317 -19.24 -25.60 -6.04
C THR A 317 -20.45 -26.25 -5.41
N ALA A 318 -20.23 -27.11 -4.40
CA ALA A 318 -21.31 -27.78 -3.66
C ALA A 318 -22.19 -26.77 -2.89
N GLY A 319 -23.49 -27.00 -2.83
CA GLY A 319 -24.48 -26.12 -2.21
C GLY A 319 -24.73 -24.82 -3.01
N SER A 320 -24.50 -24.83 -4.33
CA SER A 320 -24.67 -23.65 -5.19
C SER A 320 -25.56 -23.96 -6.39
N HIS A 321 -26.60 -23.14 -6.56
CA HIS A 321 -27.54 -23.25 -7.66
C HIS A 321 -27.45 -22.01 -8.56
N LEU A 322 -27.39 -22.22 -9.87
CA LEU A 322 -27.17 -21.16 -10.85
C LEU A 322 -28.28 -21.16 -11.90
N GLY A 323 -28.81 -19.97 -12.20
CA GLY A 323 -29.88 -19.79 -13.17
C GLY A 323 -29.67 -18.56 -14.04
N ILE A 324 -30.38 -18.55 -15.18
CA ILE A 324 -30.32 -17.48 -16.17
C ILE A 324 -31.75 -17.08 -16.54
N VAL A 325 -32.05 -15.78 -16.47
CA VAL A 325 -33.30 -15.23 -17.02
C VAL A 325 -32.95 -14.43 -18.28
N VAL A 326 -33.63 -14.71 -19.39
CA VAL A 326 -33.28 -14.23 -20.73
C VAL A 326 -34.47 -13.54 -21.36
N LEU A 327 -34.26 -12.36 -21.94
CA LEU A 327 -35.25 -11.68 -22.77
C LEU A 327 -35.28 -12.33 -24.15
N SER A 328 -36.39 -12.96 -24.52
CA SER A 328 -36.50 -13.70 -25.78
C SER A 328 -37.95 -13.91 -26.21
N GLU A 329 -38.48 -13.01 -27.04
CA GLU A 329 -39.84 -13.08 -27.61
C GLU A 329 -40.16 -14.43 -28.30
N ASP A 330 -39.19 -15.02 -29.01
CA ASP A 330 -39.39 -16.28 -29.75
C ASP A 330 -38.94 -17.54 -28.97
N GLY A 331 -38.45 -17.39 -27.74
CA GLY A 331 -37.81 -18.46 -26.95
C GLY A 331 -36.51 -19.07 -27.55
N VAL A 332 -36.11 -18.65 -28.75
CA VAL A 332 -34.95 -19.20 -29.48
C VAL A 332 -33.64 -18.95 -28.74
N ALA A 333 -33.46 -17.76 -28.15
CA ALA A 333 -32.25 -17.43 -27.42
C ALA A 333 -32.11 -18.31 -26.15
N ALA A 334 -33.20 -18.50 -25.41
CA ALA A 334 -33.20 -19.40 -24.24
C ALA A 334 -32.92 -20.86 -24.62
N ALA A 335 -33.50 -21.35 -25.72
CA ALA A 335 -33.21 -22.70 -26.21
C ALA A 335 -31.73 -22.86 -26.62
N ARG A 336 -31.10 -21.82 -27.19
CA ARG A 336 -29.66 -21.81 -27.49
C ARG A 336 -28.82 -21.86 -26.21
N ILE A 337 -29.17 -21.06 -25.20
CA ILE A 337 -28.46 -21.01 -23.91
C ILE A 337 -28.57 -22.35 -23.20
N ALA A 338 -29.79 -22.87 -23.02
CA ALA A 338 -30.04 -24.14 -22.31
C ALA A 338 -29.25 -25.31 -22.92
N LYS A 339 -29.17 -25.35 -24.25
CA LYS A 339 -28.44 -26.40 -24.99
C LYS A 339 -26.91 -26.30 -24.85
N GLN A 340 -26.39 -25.11 -24.55
CA GLN A 340 -24.95 -24.88 -24.39
C GLN A 340 -24.49 -24.99 -22.93
N SER A 341 -25.34 -24.63 -21.97
CA SER A 341 -24.95 -24.51 -20.57
C SER A 341 -25.37 -25.67 -19.67
N GLY A 342 -26.48 -26.37 -19.99
CA GLY A 342 -27.07 -27.35 -19.08
C GLY A 342 -27.61 -26.76 -17.77
N LEU A 343 -27.80 -25.43 -17.72
CA LEU A 343 -28.29 -24.69 -16.56
C LEU A 343 -29.81 -24.48 -16.62
N ASP A 344 -30.40 -24.05 -15.51
CA ASP A 344 -31.80 -23.59 -15.51
C ASP A 344 -31.90 -22.24 -16.24
N VAL A 345 -32.70 -22.21 -17.32
CA VAL A 345 -32.86 -21.05 -18.18
C VAL A 345 -34.34 -20.75 -18.33
N VAL A 346 -34.73 -19.56 -17.89
CA VAL A 346 -36.08 -19.02 -18.04
C VAL A 346 -36.08 -17.95 -19.11
N SER A 347 -37.01 -18.02 -20.07
CA SER A 347 -37.25 -16.97 -21.06
C SER A 347 -38.48 -16.16 -20.69
N GLU A 348 -38.40 -14.85 -20.87
CA GLU A 348 -39.55 -13.95 -20.78
C GLU A 348 -39.65 -13.09 -22.05
N ASP A 349 -40.87 -12.70 -22.40
CA ASP A 349 -41.16 -11.99 -23.66
C ASP A 349 -40.89 -10.48 -23.56
N SER A 350 -40.96 -9.91 -22.35
CA SER A 350 -40.73 -8.48 -22.11
C SER A 350 -39.68 -8.23 -21.02
N GLU A 351 -38.98 -7.09 -21.12
CA GLU A 351 -37.97 -6.68 -20.12
C GLU A 351 -38.61 -6.50 -18.73
N LEU A 352 -39.87 -6.05 -18.66
CA LEU A 352 -40.60 -5.93 -17.40
C LEU A 352 -40.92 -7.30 -16.79
N ASP A 353 -41.37 -8.26 -17.61
CA ASP A 353 -41.66 -9.62 -17.15
C ASP A 353 -40.37 -10.33 -16.68
N LEU A 354 -39.23 -10.08 -17.35
CA LEU A 354 -37.92 -10.52 -16.90
C LEU A 354 -37.59 -10.00 -15.49
N MET A 355 -37.86 -8.72 -15.21
CA MET A 355 -37.65 -8.14 -13.88
C MET A 355 -38.62 -8.71 -12.83
N ILE A 356 -39.89 -8.89 -13.18
CA ILE A 356 -40.90 -9.52 -12.30
C ILE A 356 -40.49 -10.96 -11.99
N ARG A 357 -40.01 -11.70 -12.99
CA ARG A 357 -39.52 -13.07 -12.81
C ARG A 357 -38.33 -13.12 -11.85
N MET A 358 -37.43 -12.14 -11.93
CA MET A 358 -36.34 -12.03 -10.95
C MET A 358 -36.88 -11.77 -9.52
N VAL A 359 -37.92 -10.95 -9.37
CA VAL A 359 -38.61 -10.75 -8.07
C VAL A 359 -39.20 -12.06 -7.55
N GLU A 360 -39.84 -12.85 -8.41
CA GLU A 360 -40.37 -14.17 -8.04
C GLU A 360 -39.26 -15.12 -7.59
N ILE A 361 -38.13 -15.18 -8.31
CA ILE A 361 -36.96 -15.98 -7.94
C ILE A 361 -36.44 -15.59 -6.56
N VAL A 362 -36.25 -14.29 -6.30
CA VAL A 362 -35.79 -13.80 -4.98
C VAL A 362 -36.80 -14.14 -3.88
N ARG A 363 -38.10 -14.05 -4.15
CA ARG A 363 -39.13 -14.38 -3.16
C ARG A 363 -39.24 -15.87 -2.88
N ASN A 364 -39.05 -16.71 -3.90
CA ASN A 364 -39.15 -18.16 -3.78
C ASN A 364 -37.97 -18.75 -3.00
N TYR A 365 -36.74 -18.33 -3.32
CA TYR A 365 -35.54 -18.80 -2.63
C TYR A 365 -35.23 -18.04 -1.33
N ASP A 366 -35.85 -16.87 -1.13
CA ASP A 366 -35.75 -16.02 0.04
C ASP A 366 -34.32 -15.78 0.62
N PRO A 367 -33.34 -15.36 -0.19
CA PRO A 367 -31.95 -15.19 0.27
C PRO A 367 -31.80 -14.10 1.34
N ASP A 368 -31.00 -14.36 2.37
CA ASP A 368 -30.69 -13.37 3.42
C ASP A 368 -29.81 -12.23 2.91
N ILE A 369 -28.86 -12.56 2.04
CA ILE A 369 -27.87 -11.62 1.50
C ILE A 369 -27.99 -11.56 -0.03
N LEU A 370 -28.09 -10.35 -0.56
CA LEU A 370 -27.98 -10.03 -1.97
C LEU A 370 -26.63 -9.35 -2.23
N THR A 371 -25.89 -9.83 -3.23
CA THR A 371 -24.54 -9.37 -3.52
C THR A 371 -24.24 -9.33 -5.01
N GLY A 372 -23.11 -8.70 -5.34
CA GLY A 372 -22.55 -8.57 -6.68
C GLY A 372 -21.23 -7.82 -6.59
N TYR A 373 -20.40 -7.91 -7.62
CA TYR A 373 -19.07 -7.29 -7.56
C TYR A 373 -19.16 -5.77 -7.31
N GLU A 374 -19.97 -5.06 -8.11
CA GLU A 374 -20.26 -3.62 -8.02
C GLU A 374 -21.77 -3.41 -8.15
N VAL A 375 -22.45 -3.18 -7.02
CA VAL A 375 -23.92 -3.19 -6.94
C VAL A 375 -24.57 -1.83 -7.22
N HIS A 376 -23.81 -0.74 -7.38
CA HIS A 376 -24.36 0.62 -7.55
C HIS A 376 -24.65 0.93 -9.02
N GLY A 377 -23.62 0.90 -9.85
CA GLY A 377 -23.74 1.10 -11.30
C GLY A 377 -23.93 -0.20 -12.08
N GLY A 378 -23.60 -1.36 -11.48
CA GLY A 378 -23.77 -2.68 -12.06
C GLY A 378 -24.80 -3.55 -11.32
N SER A 379 -24.89 -4.82 -11.74
CA SER A 379 -25.65 -5.88 -11.06
C SER A 379 -27.07 -5.44 -10.64
N TRP A 380 -27.35 -5.40 -9.34
CA TRP A 380 -28.63 -4.97 -8.76
C TRP A 380 -28.97 -3.50 -9.03
N GLY A 381 -28.01 -2.59 -8.90
CA GLY A 381 -28.23 -1.16 -9.08
C GLY A 381 -28.65 -0.83 -10.50
N TYR A 382 -28.09 -1.51 -11.50
CA TYR A 382 -28.51 -1.37 -12.89
C TYR A 382 -29.99 -1.76 -13.08
N LEU A 383 -30.41 -2.92 -12.56
CA LEU A 383 -31.82 -3.37 -12.63
C LEU A 383 -32.76 -2.38 -11.94
N ILE A 384 -32.39 -1.90 -10.75
CA ILE A 384 -33.20 -0.97 -9.96
C ILE A 384 -33.32 0.38 -10.67
N GLU A 385 -32.24 0.92 -11.22
CA GLU A 385 -32.26 2.18 -11.99
C GLU A 385 -33.11 2.02 -13.27
N ARG A 386 -32.94 0.93 -14.02
CA ARG A 386 -33.70 0.64 -15.25
C ARG A 386 -35.19 0.52 -14.99
N ALA A 387 -35.58 -0.28 -13.99
CA ALA A 387 -36.98 -0.48 -13.60
C ALA A 387 -37.67 0.83 -13.24
N ARG A 388 -36.97 1.69 -12.49
CA ARG A 388 -37.48 2.99 -12.07
C ARG A 388 -37.62 3.97 -13.25
N LEU A 389 -36.57 4.12 -14.07
CA LEU A 389 -36.54 5.14 -15.12
C LEU A 389 -37.44 4.79 -16.31
N LYS A 390 -37.52 3.50 -16.67
CA LYS A 390 -38.29 3.03 -17.83
C LYS A 390 -39.73 2.68 -17.51
N TYR A 391 -39.98 2.07 -16.34
CA TYR A 391 -41.27 1.46 -15.98
C TYR A 391 -41.91 2.04 -14.72
N ASP A 392 -41.27 3.01 -14.05
CA ASP A 392 -41.70 3.53 -12.73
C ASP A 392 -41.93 2.41 -11.70
N TYR A 393 -41.12 1.34 -11.79
CA TYR A 393 -41.28 0.14 -10.98
C TYR A 393 -40.23 0.08 -9.87
N ASN A 394 -40.68 0.06 -8.61
CA ASN A 394 -39.79 0.04 -7.45
C ASN A 394 -39.39 -1.39 -7.06
N LEU A 395 -38.32 -1.88 -7.67
CA LEU A 395 -37.79 -3.22 -7.38
C LEU A 395 -37.36 -3.42 -5.92
N CYS A 396 -36.96 -2.39 -5.18
CA CYS A 396 -36.48 -2.56 -3.81
C CYS A 396 -37.61 -2.86 -2.82
N ASP A 397 -38.78 -2.25 -3.02
CA ASP A 397 -39.98 -2.56 -2.26
C ASP A 397 -40.50 -3.97 -2.62
N GLU A 398 -40.28 -4.41 -3.86
CA GLU A 398 -40.72 -5.72 -4.34
C GLU A 398 -39.78 -6.87 -3.91
N PHE A 399 -38.47 -6.67 -3.91
CA PHE A 399 -37.50 -7.61 -3.35
C PHE A 399 -37.58 -7.74 -1.82
N SER A 400 -38.18 -6.75 -1.15
CA SER A 400 -38.35 -6.74 0.30
C SER A 400 -39.18 -7.93 0.80
N ARG A 401 -38.86 -8.42 2.02
CA ARG A 401 -39.68 -9.40 2.75
C ARG A 401 -40.98 -8.79 3.29
N MET A 402 -41.12 -7.47 3.25
CA MET A 402 -42.29 -6.74 3.73
C MET A 402 -42.66 -5.62 2.75
N LYS A 403 -43.95 -5.45 2.48
CA LYS A 403 -44.46 -4.27 1.77
C LYS A 403 -44.35 -3.07 2.71
N SER A 404 -43.25 -2.32 2.63
CA SER A 404 -43.06 -1.12 3.42
C SER A 404 -43.78 0.06 2.76
N GLN A 405 -44.41 0.91 3.57
CA GLN A 405 -44.87 2.24 3.13
C GLN A 405 -43.75 3.29 3.18
N SER A 406 -42.59 2.94 3.74
CA SER A 406 -41.40 3.77 3.66
C SER A 406 -40.74 3.50 2.31
N HIS A 407 -41.05 4.32 1.30
CA HIS A 407 -40.31 4.27 0.04
C HIS A 407 -38.81 4.41 0.33
N GLY A 408 -38.03 3.40 -0.04
CA GLY A 408 -36.58 3.43 0.10
C GLY A 408 -36.03 4.73 -0.51
N ARG A 409 -35.32 5.53 0.29
CA ARG A 409 -34.69 6.75 -0.21
C ARG A 409 -33.47 6.36 -1.05
N PHE A 410 -33.61 6.40 -2.37
CA PHE A 410 -32.50 6.18 -3.32
C PHE A 410 -31.86 7.50 -3.70
N GLY A 411 -30.53 7.57 -3.62
CA GLY A 411 -29.75 8.71 -4.13
C GLY A 411 -28.52 9.04 -3.29
N LYS A 412 -27.49 9.59 -3.97
CA LYS A 412 -26.20 10.02 -3.41
C LYS A 412 -26.34 11.07 -2.29
N ASP A 413 -27.39 11.88 -2.36
CA ASP A 413 -27.59 13.03 -1.46
C ASP A 413 -28.24 12.65 -0.12
N ASN A 414 -29.04 11.56 -0.07
CA ASN A 414 -29.78 11.15 1.13
C ASN A 414 -28.97 10.23 2.08
N ASP A 415 -28.02 9.42 1.56
CA ASP A 415 -27.15 8.55 2.35
C ASP A 415 -25.71 8.59 1.79
N LYS A 416 -25.09 9.78 1.91
CA LYS A 416 -23.73 10.02 1.41
C LYS A 416 -22.70 9.09 2.07
N TRP A 417 -22.91 8.71 3.32
CA TRP A 417 -22.06 7.73 4.01
C TRP A 417 -22.16 6.35 3.38
N GLY A 418 -23.39 5.84 3.24
CA GLY A 418 -23.67 4.53 2.66
C GLY A 418 -23.17 4.41 1.22
N PHE A 419 -23.24 5.50 0.45
CA PHE A 419 -22.70 5.57 -0.91
C PHE A 419 -21.17 5.50 -0.94
N ASN A 420 -20.52 6.21 -0.04
CA ASN A 420 -19.06 6.30 -0.01
C ASN A 420 -18.39 5.05 0.56
N ASN A 421 -19.04 4.37 1.52
CA ASN A 421 -18.40 3.34 2.33
C ASN A 421 -19.04 1.94 2.21
N THR A 422 -20.31 1.82 1.83
CA THR A 422 -21.04 0.54 1.77
C THR A 422 -21.99 0.49 0.56
N SER A 423 -23.22 -0.03 0.71
CA SER A 423 -24.28 0.10 -0.28
C SER A 423 -25.39 1.03 0.24
N THR A 424 -25.78 2.05 -0.54
CA THR A 424 -27.02 2.84 -0.32
C THR A 424 -28.29 2.03 -0.55
N ILE A 425 -28.23 0.99 -1.38
CA ILE A 425 -29.37 0.15 -1.71
C ILE A 425 -29.81 -0.58 -0.43
N ARG A 426 -31.05 -0.34 0.00
CA ARG A 426 -31.66 -0.97 1.16
C ARG A 426 -32.87 -1.77 0.72
N VAL A 427 -32.83 -3.07 0.98
CA VAL A 427 -33.94 -4.00 0.74
C VAL A 427 -34.41 -4.48 2.10
N THR A 428 -35.64 -4.15 2.49
CA THR A 428 -36.11 -4.43 3.84
C THR A 428 -36.18 -5.95 4.08
N GLY A 429 -35.55 -6.41 5.17
CA GLY A 429 -35.45 -7.82 5.51
C GLY A 429 -34.29 -8.59 4.86
N ARG A 430 -33.49 -7.94 3.98
CA ARG A 430 -32.32 -8.55 3.33
C ARG A 430 -31.09 -7.65 3.46
N HIS A 431 -29.90 -8.23 3.43
CA HIS A 431 -28.64 -7.47 3.47
C HIS A 431 -28.07 -7.30 2.06
N MET A 432 -27.64 -6.08 1.71
CA MET A 432 -26.93 -5.80 0.46
C MET A 432 -25.43 -5.73 0.74
N ILE A 433 -24.62 -6.50 0.02
CA ILE A 433 -23.15 -6.45 0.13
C ILE A 433 -22.56 -6.08 -1.22
N ASN A 434 -21.84 -4.96 -1.26
CA ASN A 434 -21.00 -4.56 -2.39
C ASN A 434 -19.59 -5.16 -2.22
N ILE A 435 -19.24 -6.16 -3.04
CA ILE A 435 -18.03 -6.97 -2.83
C ILE A 435 -16.77 -6.13 -2.99
N TRP A 436 -16.64 -5.28 -4.01
CA TRP A 436 -15.40 -4.52 -4.20
C TRP A 436 -15.14 -3.56 -3.03
N ARG A 437 -16.18 -2.98 -2.42
CA ARG A 437 -16.06 -2.11 -1.24
C ARG A 437 -15.66 -2.91 -0.01
N ALA A 438 -16.25 -4.08 0.19
CA ALA A 438 -15.83 -4.99 1.25
C ALA A 438 -14.35 -5.39 1.09
N MET A 439 -13.94 -5.76 -0.12
CA MET A 439 -12.54 -6.10 -0.42
C MET A 439 -11.59 -4.90 -0.27
N ARG A 440 -12.06 -3.68 -0.54
CA ARG A 440 -11.28 -2.44 -0.31
C ARG A 440 -10.99 -2.21 1.17
N ALA A 441 -11.97 -2.44 2.04
CA ALA A 441 -11.81 -2.32 3.49
C ALA A 441 -10.90 -3.41 4.07
N GLU A 442 -10.91 -4.62 3.48
CA GLU A 442 -10.21 -5.78 4.02
C GLU A 442 -8.81 -5.99 3.45
N LEU A 443 -8.59 -5.67 2.18
CA LEU A 443 -7.36 -5.99 1.45
C LEU A 443 -6.60 -4.71 1.11
N ASN A 444 -5.27 -4.76 1.26
CA ASN A 444 -4.36 -3.71 0.81
C ASN A 444 -3.79 -3.99 -0.60
N LEU A 445 -4.60 -3.72 -1.61
CA LEU A 445 -4.25 -3.85 -3.03
C LEU A 445 -4.00 -2.50 -3.71
N LEU A 446 -3.40 -2.53 -4.91
CA LEU A 446 -3.18 -1.34 -5.75
C LEU A 446 -4.43 -0.97 -6.56
N GLN A 447 -5.16 -1.99 -7.03
CA GLN A 447 -6.44 -1.86 -7.71
C GLN A 447 -7.41 -2.89 -7.15
N TYR A 448 -8.71 -2.58 -7.17
CA TYR A 448 -9.79 -3.40 -6.64
C TYR A 448 -10.77 -3.79 -7.76
N THR A 449 -10.22 -4.08 -8.94
CA THR A 449 -10.93 -4.75 -10.03
C THR A 449 -11.12 -6.22 -9.69
N MET A 450 -12.15 -6.84 -10.26
CA MET A 450 -12.46 -8.26 -10.01
C MET A 450 -11.29 -9.15 -10.39
N GLU A 451 -10.64 -8.84 -11.50
CA GLU A 451 -9.49 -9.56 -12.05
C GLU A 451 -8.31 -9.56 -11.08
N ASN A 452 -8.04 -8.41 -10.43
CA ASN A 452 -6.92 -8.28 -9.51
C ASN A 452 -7.20 -8.93 -8.14
N VAL A 453 -8.43 -8.75 -7.64
CA VAL A 453 -8.86 -9.38 -6.38
C VAL A 453 -8.89 -10.90 -6.54
N ALA A 454 -9.47 -11.43 -7.62
CA ALA A 454 -9.46 -12.86 -7.93
C ALA A 454 -8.04 -13.41 -8.06
N PHE A 455 -7.12 -12.67 -8.68
CA PHE A 455 -5.73 -13.10 -8.75
C PHE A 455 -5.07 -13.20 -7.37
N HIS A 456 -5.30 -12.23 -6.48
CA HIS A 456 -4.64 -12.20 -5.18
C HIS A 456 -5.30 -13.09 -4.12
N LEU A 457 -6.60 -13.32 -4.18
CA LEU A 457 -7.35 -14.19 -3.26
C LEU A 457 -7.55 -15.60 -3.83
N LEU A 458 -8.07 -15.72 -5.05
CA LEU A 458 -8.40 -16.99 -5.69
C LEU A 458 -7.24 -17.62 -6.47
N HIS A 459 -6.09 -16.93 -6.54
CA HIS A 459 -4.89 -17.39 -7.25
C HIS A 459 -5.16 -17.76 -8.72
N ARG A 460 -6.27 -17.24 -9.25
CA ARG A 460 -6.77 -17.49 -10.60
C ARG A 460 -6.73 -16.20 -11.39
N ARG A 461 -6.12 -16.25 -12.58
CA ARG A 461 -6.19 -15.14 -13.54
C ARG A 461 -7.44 -15.33 -14.39
N ILE A 462 -8.24 -14.26 -14.49
CA ILE A 462 -9.45 -14.24 -15.32
C ILE A 462 -9.29 -13.17 -16.42
N PRO A 463 -9.84 -13.40 -17.63
CA PRO A 463 -9.84 -12.39 -18.68
C PRO A 463 -10.87 -11.29 -18.41
N HIS A 464 -10.59 -10.09 -18.90
CA HIS A 464 -11.53 -8.97 -18.93
C HIS A 464 -11.84 -8.64 -20.39
N PHE A 465 -13.09 -8.29 -20.68
CA PHE A 465 -13.55 -7.93 -22.02
C PHE A 465 -14.33 -6.61 -21.96
N THR A 466 -14.28 -5.85 -23.05
CA THR A 466 -15.02 -4.59 -23.16
C THR A 466 -16.52 -4.85 -23.35
N TRP A 467 -17.36 -3.90 -22.98
CA TRP A 467 -18.82 -3.99 -23.20
C TRP A 467 -19.17 -4.17 -24.68
N ALA A 468 -18.46 -3.47 -25.57
CA ALA A 468 -18.60 -3.62 -27.02
C ALA A 468 -18.33 -5.05 -27.49
N ASP A 469 -17.28 -5.70 -26.96
CA ASP A 469 -16.96 -7.08 -27.31
C ASP A 469 -18.04 -8.06 -26.83
N LEU A 470 -18.57 -7.86 -25.61
CA LEU A 470 -19.67 -8.66 -25.08
C LEU A 470 -20.94 -8.49 -25.93
N THR A 471 -21.32 -7.24 -26.27
CA THR A 471 -22.46 -6.96 -27.17
C THR A 471 -22.26 -7.60 -28.54
N ASN A 472 -21.05 -7.54 -29.10
CA ASN A 472 -20.73 -8.19 -30.36
C ASN A 472 -20.85 -9.71 -30.27
N TRP A 473 -20.48 -10.34 -29.15
CA TRP A 473 -20.63 -11.78 -28.98
C TRP A 473 -22.07 -12.23 -28.79
N TYR A 474 -22.91 -11.38 -28.20
CA TYR A 474 -24.34 -11.63 -28.06
C TYR A 474 -25.08 -11.53 -29.40
N THR A 475 -24.81 -10.46 -30.15
CA THR A 475 -25.50 -10.12 -31.41
C THR A 475 -25.02 -10.92 -32.62
N ASN A 476 -23.79 -11.42 -32.58
CA ASN A 476 -23.24 -12.22 -33.66
C ASN A 476 -23.83 -13.65 -33.62
N ASP A 477 -24.42 -14.09 -34.73
CA ASP A 477 -25.06 -15.42 -34.88
C ASP A 477 -24.10 -16.62 -34.79
N LYS A 478 -22.86 -16.42 -34.32
CA LYS A 478 -21.87 -17.48 -34.12
C LYS A 478 -22.07 -18.16 -32.76
N PRO A 479 -22.45 -19.45 -32.71
CA PRO A 479 -22.70 -20.15 -31.44
C PRO A 479 -21.51 -20.18 -30.48
N ARG A 480 -20.28 -20.12 -31.01
CA ARG A 480 -19.05 -20.11 -30.20
C ARG A 480 -18.84 -18.80 -29.45
N ASP A 481 -19.17 -17.66 -30.06
CA ASP A 481 -19.00 -16.36 -29.42
C ASP A 481 -20.04 -16.17 -28.33
N PHE A 482 -21.28 -16.60 -28.60
CA PHE A 482 -22.35 -16.67 -27.62
C PHE A 482 -21.97 -17.54 -26.40
N ALA A 483 -21.38 -18.73 -26.62
CA ALA A 483 -20.91 -19.59 -25.53
C ALA A 483 -19.83 -18.93 -24.65
N LYS A 484 -18.95 -18.08 -25.22
CA LYS A 484 -17.95 -17.32 -24.45
C LYS A 484 -18.62 -16.31 -23.53
N LEU A 485 -19.68 -15.65 -23.99
CA LEU A 485 -20.45 -14.69 -23.20
C LEU A 485 -21.14 -15.37 -22.01
N ILE A 486 -21.82 -16.49 -22.24
CA ILE A 486 -22.47 -17.26 -21.17
C ILE A 486 -21.43 -17.71 -20.14
N SER A 487 -20.31 -18.30 -20.60
CA SER A 487 -19.23 -18.72 -19.71
C SER A 487 -18.62 -17.56 -18.91
N HIS A 488 -18.51 -16.37 -19.51
CA HIS A 488 -18.01 -15.16 -18.84
C HIS A 488 -18.90 -14.79 -17.65
N TYR A 489 -20.21 -14.61 -17.86
CA TYR A 489 -21.12 -14.19 -16.78
C TYR A 489 -21.38 -15.28 -15.74
N THR A 490 -21.53 -16.55 -16.17
CA THR A 490 -21.62 -17.70 -15.25
C THR A 490 -20.38 -17.76 -14.34
N SER A 491 -19.19 -17.56 -14.89
CA SER A 491 -17.97 -17.51 -14.08
C SER A 491 -17.96 -16.31 -13.14
N ARG A 492 -18.49 -15.15 -13.52
CA ARG A 492 -18.48 -13.95 -12.66
C ARG A 492 -19.34 -14.13 -11.41
N VAL A 493 -20.59 -14.58 -11.56
CA VAL A 493 -21.48 -14.79 -10.41
C VAL A 493 -20.92 -15.84 -9.43
N GLN A 494 -20.28 -16.90 -9.95
CA GLN A 494 -19.61 -17.90 -9.11
C GLN A 494 -18.37 -17.33 -8.39
N LEU A 495 -17.60 -16.48 -9.09
CA LEU A 495 -16.42 -15.84 -8.50
C LEU A 495 -16.81 -14.86 -7.39
N ASP A 496 -17.93 -14.15 -7.49
CA ASP A 496 -18.43 -13.26 -6.44
C ASP A 496 -18.64 -14.01 -5.12
N LEU A 497 -19.31 -15.15 -5.16
CA LEU A 497 -19.48 -16.03 -3.99
C LEU A 497 -18.15 -16.61 -3.52
N GLY A 498 -17.30 -17.06 -4.45
CA GLY A 498 -15.96 -17.57 -4.12
C GLY A 498 -15.06 -16.53 -3.44
N LEU A 499 -15.16 -15.25 -3.81
CA LEU A 499 -14.44 -14.16 -3.18
C LEU A 499 -14.90 -13.92 -1.74
N LEU A 500 -16.22 -13.91 -1.50
CA LEU A 500 -16.79 -13.75 -0.16
C LEU A 500 -16.44 -14.92 0.76
N GLU A 501 -16.48 -16.15 0.23
CA GLU A 501 -16.15 -17.37 0.96
C GLU A 501 -14.67 -17.41 1.34
N GLN A 502 -13.76 -17.16 0.38
CA GLN A 502 -12.32 -17.19 0.66
C GLN A 502 -11.86 -16.08 1.61
N ASN A 503 -12.53 -14.93 1.60
CA ASN A 503 -12.28 -13.86 2.57
C ASN A 503 -12.99 -14.09 3.92
N GLU A 504 -13.84 -15.11 4.03
CA GLU A 504 -14.64 -15.44 5.21
C GLU A 504 -15.47 -14.25 5.75
N LEU A 505 -15.87 -13.33 4.86
CA LEU A 505 -16.46 -12.05 5.26
C LEU A 505 -17.74 -12.27 6.07
N ILE A 506 -18.64 -13.12 5.56
CA ILE A 506 -19.96 -13.38 6.15
C ILE A 506 -19.80 -14.10 7.49
N ALA A 507 -19.01 -15.19 7.53
CA ALA A 507 -18.79 -15.98 8.75
C ALA A 507 -18.16 -15.15 9.86
N ARG A 508 -17.11 -14.39 9.56
CA ARG A 508 -16.43 -13.52 10.53
C ARG A 508 -17.33 -12.40 11.03
N THR A 509 -18.10 -11.77 10.14
CA THR A 509 -19.03 -10.70 10.50
C THR A 509 -20.17 -11.22 11.38
N SER A 510 -20.70 -12.41 11.08
CA SER A 510 -21.72 -13.08 11.91
C SER A 510 -21.20 -13.36 13.32
N GLU A 511 -19.99 -13.91 13.46
CA GLU A 511 -19.37 -14.15 14.77
C GLU A 511 -19.09 -12.85 15.52
N GLN A 512 -18.65 -11.80 14.83
CA GLN A 512 -18.45 -10.49 15.43
C GLN A 512 -19.77 -9.87 15.90
N ALA A 513 -20.83 -9.97 15.11
CA ALA A 513 -22.18 -9.51 15.47
C ALA A 513 -22.69 -10.19 16.75
N ARG A 514 -22.55 -11.53 16.83
CA ARG A 514 -22.90 -12.33 18.01
C ARG A 514 -22.10 -11.92 19.25
N LEU A 515 -20.79 -11.74 19.10
CA LEU A 515 -19.90 -11.38 20.20
C LEU A 515 -20.18 -9.96 20.73
N LEU A 516 -20.38 -8.99 19.83
CA LEU A 516 -20.62 -7.60 20.19
C LEU A 516 -22.08 -7.32 20.57
N GLY A 517 -22.99 -8.23 20.22
CA GLY A 517 -24.43 -8.05 20.33
C GLY A 517 -24.92 -6.86 19.49
N VAL A 518 -24.57 -6.84 18.21
CA VAL A 518 -25.07 -5.84 17.26
C VAL A 518 -25.62 -6.56 16.03
N ASP A 519 -26.44 -5.87 15.25
CA ASP A 519 -26.95 -6.42 13.99
C ASP A 519 -25.82 -6.71 13.00
N PHE A 520 -25.99 -7.74 12.16
CA PHE A 520 -24.98 -8.15 11.17
C PHE A 520 -24.48 -6.99 10.31
N PHE A 521 -25.40 -6.24 9.70
CA PHE A 521 -25.06 -5.09 8.84
C PHE A 521 -24.37 -3.97 9.62
N SER A 522 -24.69 -3.80 10.90
CA SER A 522 -24.09 -2.76 11.77
C SER A 522 -22.61 -3.01 12.07
N VAL A 523 -22.10 -4.22 11.88
CA VAL A 523 -20.69 -4.53 12.10
C VAL A 523 -19.77 -3.77 11.15
N PHE A 524 -20.17 -3.63 9.88
CA PHE A 524 -19.41 -2.92 8.86
C PHE A 524 -20.02 -1.55 8.49
N SER A 525 -21.33 -1.35 8.66
CA SER A 525 -21.96 -0.05 8.38
C SER A 525 -21.87 0.98 9.52
N ARG A 526 -21.54 0.57 10.74
CA ARG A 526 -21.37 1.50 11.88
C ARG A 526 -19.92 1.50 12.38
N GLY A 527 -19.47 2.68 12.79
CA GLY A 527 -18.14 2.89 13.34
C GLY A 527 -17.92 2.21 14.71
N SER A 528 -16.66 2.18 15.14
CA SER A 528 -16.20 1.57 16.40
C SER A 528 -16.91 2.05 17.66
N GLN A 529 -17.31 3.33 17.73
CA GLN A 529 -18.00 3.88 18.91
C GLN A 529 -19.28 3.11 19.24
N TYR A 530 -20.08 2.74 18.23
CA TYR A 530 -21.31 1.97 18.40
C TYR A 530 -21.05 0.59 19.01
N LYS A 531 -19.93 -0.04 18.63
CA LYS A 531 -19.51 -1.35 19.11
C LYS A 531 -19.11 -1.29 20.59
N VAL A 532 -18.37 -0.25 21.00
CA VAL A 532 -17.98 -0.02 22.40
C VAL A 532 -19.22 0.27 23.27
N GLU A 533 -20.13 1.12 22.80
CA GLU A 533 -21.38 1.42 23.51
C GLU A 533 -22.21 0.16 23.75
N SER A 534 -22.41 -0.64 22.71
CA SER A 534 -23.19 -1.88 22.78
C SER A 534 -22.73 -2.78 23.94
N LEU A 535 -21.42 -2.98 24.10
CA LEU A 535 -20.84 -3.75 25.20
C LEU A 535 -20.92 -3.01 26.54
N MET A 536 -20.57 -1.71 26.56
CA MET A 536 -20.61 -0.89 27.77
C MET A 536 -22.01 -0.85 28.38
N PHE A 537 -23.06 -0.70 27.57
CA PHE A 537 -24.47 -0.72 28.03
C PHE A 537 -24.87 -2.06 28.65
N ARG A 538 -24.40 -3.20 28.10
CA ARG A 538 -24.70 -4.53 28.65
C ARG A 538 -24.10 -4.73 30.03
N ILE A 539 -22.94 -4.16 30.30
CA ILE A 539 -22.26 -4.24 31.60
C ILE A 539 -22.80 -3.17 32.56
N ALA A 540 -23.14 -1.98 32.05
CA ALA A 540 -23.63 -0.87 32.84
C ALA A 540 -25.04 -1.09 33.41
N LYS A 541 -25.94 -1.68 32.62
CA LYS A 541 -27.36 -1.88 32.99
C LYS A 541 -27.56 -2.73 34.26
N PRO A 542 -26.93 -3.91 34.41
CA PRO A 542 -27.03 -4.72 35.62
C PRO A 542 -26.55 -4.01 36.89
N GLU A 543 -25.63 -3.05 36.75
CA GLU A 543 -25.09 -2.24 37.87
C GLU A 543 -25.89 -0.95 38.12
N ASN A 544 -27.03 -0.78 37.45
CA ASN A 544 -27.90 0.40 37.54
C ASN A 544 -27.19 1.72 37.21
N PHE A 545 -26.20 1.69 36.30
CA PHE A 545 -25.60 2.92 35.78
C PHE A 545 -26.53 3.63 34.79
N MET A 546 -26.52 4.96 34.85
CA MET A 546 -27.10 5.82 33.82
C MET A 546 -25.95 6.48 33.03
N LEU A 547 -25.90 6.18 31.74
CA LEU A 547 -24.94 6.79 30.82
C LEU A 547 -25.47 8.14 30.34
N VAL A 548 -24.56 9.08 30.10
CA VAL A 548 -24.90 10.46 29.74
C VAL A 548 -24.76 10.65 28.23
N SER A 549 -25.73 11.32 27.62
CA SER A 549 -25.76 11.62 26.18
C SER A 549 -25.55 13.13 25.95
N PRO A 550 -24.30 13.61 25.79
CA PRO A 550 -24.01 15.00 25.46
C PRO A 550 -24.51 15.41 24.08
N SER A 551 -24.89 16.68 23.96
CA SER A 551 -25.06 17.36 22.67
C SER A 551 -23.72 17.72 22.03
N ARG A 552 -23.70 17.93 20.71
CA ARG A 552 -22.50 18.37 19.98
C ARG A 552 -21.90 19.67 20.53
N LYS A 553 -22.75 20.60 21.00
CA LYS A 553 -22.30 21.85 21.66
C LYS A 553 -21.55 21.58 22.96
N GLN A 554 -22.03 20.62 23.76
CA GLN A 554 -21.35 20.22 25.00
C GLN A 554 -20.03 19.51 24.71
N VAL A 555 -19.99 18.64 23.70
CA VAL A 555 -18.75 17.99 23.23
C VAL A 555 -17.74 19.02 22.74
N GLY A 556 -18.16 20.03 21.97
CA GLY A 556 -17.29 21.13 21.54
C GLY A 556 -16.80 22.04 22.67
N GLY A 557 -17.50 22.08 23.80
CA GLY A 557 -17.14 22.86 25.00
C GLY A 557 -16.27 22.12 26.03
N GLN A 558 -15.87 20.87 25.74
CA GLN A 558 -14.96 20.12 26.60
C GLN A 558 -13.53 20.67 26.53
N ASN A 559 -12.69 20.29 27.49
CA ASN A 559 -11.27 20.66 27.45
C ASN A 559 -10.56 19.94 26.30
N ALA A 560 -9.63 20.63 25.63
CA ALA A 560 -8.76 19.99 24.64
C ALA A 560 -7.84 18.97 25.33
N LEU A 561 -7.44 17.92 24.60
CA LEU A 561 -6.44 16.97 25.06
C LEU A 561 -5.09 17.67 25.18
N GLU A 562 -4.46 17.56 26.35
CA GLU A 562 -3.18 18.20 26.68
C GLU A 562 -2.03 17.20 26.57
N CYS A 563 -2.28 15.91 26.81
CA CYS A 563 -1.23 14.90 26.89
C CYS A 563 -0.96 14.26 25.53
N LEU A 564 0.32 14.20 25.15
CA LEU A 564 0.78 13.55 23.93
C LEU A 564 1.53 12.25 24.27
N PRO A 565 1.32 11.18 23.49
CA PRO A 565 2.07 9.94 23.68
C PRO A 565 3.55 10.17 23.36
N LEU A 566 4.43 9.37 23.97
CA LEU A 566 5.87 9.47 23.72
C LEU A 566 6.23 8.79 22.40
N VAL A 567 6.75 9.57 21.46
CA VAL A 567 7.43 9.07 20.26
C VAL A 567 8.83 9.68 20.28
N MET A 568 9.82 8.86 20.61
CA MET A 568 11.22 9.30 20.63
C MET A 568 11.68 9.64 19.21
N GLU A 569 12.58 10.60 19.08
CA GLU A 569 13.29 10.76 17.82
C GLU A 569 14.24 9.57 17.67
N PRO A 570 14.16 8.78 16.58
CA PRO A 570 15.09 7.68 16.38
C PRO A 570 16.50 8.25 16.17
N GLN A 571 17.49 7.57 16.74
CA GLN A 571 18.86 7.77 16.30
C GLN A 571 18.99 7.19 14.87
N SER A 572 18.90 8.05 13.85
CA SER A 572 18.94 7.60 12.45
C SER A 572 20.32 7.08 12.11
N ALA A 573 20.41 5.78 11.83
CA ALA A 573 21.65 5.05 11.58
C ALA A 573 21.36 3.70 10.89
N PHE A 574 22.42 3.09 10.34
CA PHE A 574 22.45 1.68 9.98
C PHE A 574 23.00 0.87 11.16
N TYR A 575 22.17 -0.03 11.68
CA TYR A 575 22.49 -0.89 12.81
C TYR A 575 22.88 -2.29 12.31
N ASN A 576 24.18 -2.59 12.44
CA ASN A 576 24.76 -3.89 12.05
C ASN A 576 24.70 -4.94 13.17
N SER A 577 24.52 -4.52 14.43
CA SER A 577 24.34 -5.41 15.59
C SER A 577 22.85 -5.59 15.93
N PRO A 578 22.49 -6.61 16.75
CA PRO A 578 21.11 -6.89 17.09
C PRO A 578 20.38 -5.70 17.72
N LEU A 579 19.20 -5.40 17.19
CA LEU A 579 18.27 -4.40 17.72
C LEU A 579 17.01 -5.11 18.22
N LEU A 580 16.83 -5.15 19.54
CA LEU A 580 15.66 -5.76 20.17
C LEU A 580 14.43 -4.90 19.98
N VAL A 581 13.28 -5.54 19.75
CA VAL A 581 11.98 -4.87 19.78
C VAL A 581 11.15 -5.44 20.93
N LEU A 582 10.89 -4.58 21.91
CA LEU A 582 10.05 -4.86 23.07
C LEU A 582 8.75 -4.07 22.92
N ASP A 583 7.60 -4.67 23.21
CA ASP A 583 6.29 -4.04 23.04
C ASP A 583 5.36 -4.34 24.23
N PHE A 584 4.63 -3.35 24.71
CA PHE A 584 3.64 -3.53 25.77
C PHE A 584 2.35 -4.14 25.24
N GLN A 585 1.92 -5.25 25.84
CA GLN A 585 0.71 -5.93 25.39
C GLN A 585 -0.54 -5.12 25.76
N SER A 586 -1.15 -4.46 24.77
CA SER A 586 -2.35 -3.65 24.97
C SER A 586 -2.15 -2.61 26.07
N LEU A 587 -1.18 -1.70 25.88
CA LEU A 587 -0.74 -0.73 26.88
C LEU A 587 -1.90 0.06 27.49
N TYR A 588 -2.67 0.80 26.69
CA TYR A 588 -3.76 1.64 27.20
C TYR A 588 -4.87 0.85 27.91
N PRO A 589 -5.40 -0.27 27.35
CA PRO A 589 -6.32 -1.12 28.10
C PRO A 589 -5.76 -1.62 29.43
N SER A 590 -4.48 -2.01 29.46
CA SER A 590 -3.82 -2.49 30.67
C SER A 590 -3.66 -1.39 31.71
N VAL A 591 -3.33 -0.16 31.30
CA VAL A 591 -3.26 1.03 32.17
C VAL A 591 -4.64 1.34 32.78
N MET A 592 -5.70 1.33 31.96
CA MET A 592 -7.07 1.55 32.43
C MET A 592 -7.48 0.55 33.51
N ILE A 593 -7.13 -0.73 33.33
CA ILE A 593 -7.42 -1.79 34.30
C ILE A 593 -6.56 -1.61 35.56
N ALA A 594 -5.24 -1.48 35.41
CA ALA A 594 -4.28 -1.46 36.51
C ALA A 594 -4.49 -0.28 37.47
N TYR A 595 -4.75 0.90 36.91
CA TYR A 595 -4.91 2.15 37.67
C TYR A 595 -6.39 2.54 37.90
N ASN A 596 -7.32 1.69 37.46
CA ASN A 596 -8.77 1.82 37.64
C ASN A 596 -9.37 3.11 37.04
N TYR A 597 -8.90 3.52 35.85
CA TYR A 597 -9.33 4.74 35.17
C TYR A 597 -10.66 4.54 34.43
N CYS A 598 -11.66 5.35 34.79
CA CYS A 598 -13.00 5.28 34.20
C CYS A 598 -13.85 6.47 34.60
N TYR A 599 -14.96 6.68 33.87
CA TYR A 599 -16.04 7.58 34.25
C TYR A 599 -16.57 7.30 35.68
N SER A 600 -16.76 6.03 36.07
CA SER A 600 -17.42 5.68 37.34
C SER A 600 -16.54 5.77 38.59
N THR A 601 -15.24 5.97 38.43
CA THR A 601 -14.25 6.07 39.52
C THR A 601 -13.59 7.45 39.60
N PHE A 602 -13.99 8.37 38.73
CA PHE A 602 -13.47 9.72 38.62
C PHE A 602 -13.85 10.59 39.83
N LEU A 603 -12.87 11.26 40.43
CA LEU A 603 -13.06 12.21 41.53
C LEU A 603 -12.72 13.66 41.16
N GLY A 604 -12.29 13.94 39.92
CA GLY A 604 -11.87 15.28 39.48
C GLY A 604 -10.41 15.60 39.75
N ARG A 605 -9.99 16.82 39.40
CA ARG A 605 -8.62 17.32 39.62
C ARG A 605 -8.26 17.45 41.11
N VAL A 606 -6.98 17.25 41.44
CA VAL A 606 -6.40 17.54 42.76
C VAL A 606 -6.50 19.03 43.06
N ILE A 607 -6.08 19.86 42.11
CA ILE A 607 -6.15 21.32 42.17
C ILE A 607 -7.16 21.81 41.13
N ASN A 608 -8.14 22.61 41.56
CA ASN A 608 -9.12 23.18 40.64
C ASN A 608 -8.44 24.17 39.69
N TRP A 609 -8.70 24.03 38.38
CA TRP A 609 -8.18 24.94 37.37
C TRP A 609 -9.20 26.05 37.11
N ARG A 610 -8.81 27.31 37.33
CA ARG A 610 -9.69 28.50 37.19
C ARG A 610 -11.01 28.37 37.98
N GLY A 611 -10.97 27.73 39.14
CA GLY A 611 -12.16 27.52 39.98
C GLY A 611 -13.16 26.48 39.44
N THR A 612 -12.84 25.80 38.34
CA THR A 612 -13.71 24.77 37.71
C THR A 612 -13.05 23.39 37.75
N ASN A 613 -13.88 22.36 37.89
CA ASN A 613 -13.47 20.97 37.79
C ASN A 613 -14.40 20.30 36.77
N LYS A 614 -13.86 19.96 35.59
CA LYS A 614 -14.64 19.37 34.51
C LYS A 614 -14.43 17.86 34.47
N MET A 615 -15.46 17.18 33.99
CA MET A 615 -15.44 15.78 33.59
C MET A 615 -15.96 15.73 32.15
N GLY A 616 -15.02 15.78 31.20
CA GLY A 616 -15.28 15.93 29.78
C GLY A 616 -16.12 17.17 29.49
N PHE A 617 -17.36 16.91 29.08
CA PHE A 617 -18.34 17.92 28.67
C PHE A 617 -19.21 18.44 29.82
N THR A 618 -19.02 17.96 31.05
CA THR A 618 -19.80 18.38 32.24
C THR A 618 -18.95 19.04 33.31
N GLU A 619 -19.56 19.91 34.12
CA GLU A 619 -18.96 20.39 35.37
C GLU A 619 -19.14 19.34 36.48
N TYR A 620 -18.04 18.90 37.07
CA TYR A 620 -18.02 17.92 38.13
C TYR A 620 -17.97 18.60 39.51
N LYS A 621 -19.07 18.47 40.27
CA LYS A 621 -19.15 18.96 41.65
C LYS A 621 -18.97 17.79 42.62
N ARG A 622 -17.83 17.78 43.30
CA ARG A 622 -17.51 16.77 44.33
C ARG A 622 -18.37 16.98 45.58
N GLN A 623 -18.86 15.90 46.17
CA GLN A 623 -19.55 15.95 47.46
C GLN A 623 -18.60 16.38 48.59
N GLN A 624 -19.12 17.14 49.55
CA GLN A 624 -18.36 17.58 50.72
C GLN A 624 -17.90 16.37 51.54
N ARG A 625 -16.68 16.45 52.10
CA ARG A 625 -16.04 15.41 52.94
C ARG A 625 -15.78 14.06 52.26
N LEU A 626 -16.11 13.89 50.98
CA LEU A 626 -15.83 12.66 50.23
C LEU A 626 -14.33 12.33 50.19
N LEU A 627 -13.48 13.35 50.04
CA LEU A 627 -12.02 13.16 50.07
C LEU A 627 -11.48 12.79 51.45
N GLU A 628 -12.08 13.32 52.53
CA GLU A 628 -11.69 12.97 53.90
C GLU A 628 -11.92 11.47 54.14
N LEU A 629 -13.04 10.95 53.63
CA LEU A 629 -13.40 9.54 53.72
C LEU A 629 -12.50 8.63 52.87
N LEU A 630 -12.14 9.09 51.66
CA LEU A 630 -11.44 8.27 50.67
C LEU A 630 -9.92 8.46 50.65
N LYS A 631 -9.34 9.27 51.56
CA LYS A 631 -7.92 9.67 51.53
C LYS A 631 -6.93 8.52 51.27
N ASP A 632 -7.15 7.36 51.89
CA ASP A 632 -6.26 6.18 51.76
C ASP A 632 -6.58 5.29 50.54
N HIS A 633 -7.71 5.55 49.89
CA HIS A 633 -8.28 4.78 48.77
C HIS A 633 -8.35 5.58 47.45
N VAL A 634 -7.49 6.60 47.30
CA VAL A 634 -7.35 7.36 46.05
C VAL A 634 -6.07 6.96 45.33
N ASN A 635 -6.17 6.90 44.00
CA ASN A 635 -5.06 6.83 43.06
C ASN A 635 -4.99 8.17 42.31
N ILE A 636 -3.81 8.78 42.23
CA ILE A 636 -3.60 10.06 41.54
C ILE A 636 -2.83 9.77 40.27
N SER A 637 -3.39 10.13 39.12
CA SER A 637 -2.69 10.01 37.84
C SER A 637 -1.66 11.14 37.67
N PRO A 638 -0.68 10.99 36.77
CA PRO A 638 0.42 11.95 36.67
C PRO A 638 0.00 13.33 36.16
N ASN A 639 -1.14 13.43 35.47
CA ASN A 639 -1.77 14.70 35.09
C ASN A 639 -2.61 15.35 36.21
N GLY A 640 -2.56 14.82 37.44
CA GLY A 640 -3.24 15.40 38.59
C GLY A 640 -4.74 15.11 38.69
N MET A 641 -5.25 14.07 38.01
CA MET A 641 -6.62 13.58 38.19
C MET A 641 -6.67 12.55 39.32
N MET A 642 -7.76 12.53 40.07
CA MET A 642 -7.99 11.56 41.14
C MET A 642 -8.99 10.49 40.72
N TYR A 643 -8.67 9.24 41.04
CA TYR A 643 -9.51 8.08 40.82
C TYR A 643 -9.62 7.27 42.11
N VAL A 644 -10.76 6.61 42.32
CA VAL A 644 -10.95 5.70 43.44
C VAL A 644 -10.25 4.36 43.17
N LYS A 645 -9.62 3.76 44.18
CA LYS A 645 -9.02 2.42 44.08
C LYS A 645 -10.07 1.31 43.91
N PRO A 646 -9.69 0.15 43.33
CA PRO A 646 -10.63 -0.97 43.10
C PRO A 646 -11.34 -1.50 44.35
N GLU A 647 -10.76 -1.35 45.55
CA GLU A 647 -11.36 -1.87 46.80
C GLU A 647 -12.70 -1.21 47.13
N ILE A 648 -12.88 0.06 46.77
CA ILE A 648 -14.13 0.80 47.00
C ILE A 648 -15.08 0.62 45.82
N ARG A 649 -14.56 0.75 44.59
CA ARG A 649 -15.33 0.57 43.36
C ARG A 649 -14.43 0.09 42.22
N LYS A 650 -14.69 -1.11 41.73
CA LYS A 650 -14.11 -1.58 40.45
C LYS A 650 -14.77 -0.83 39.29
N SER A 651 -13.96 -0.23 38.43
CA SER A 651 -14.47 0.60 37.35
C SER A 651 -15.22 -0.16 36.25
N LEU A 652 -16.12 0.54 35.54
CA LEU A 652 -16.91 -0.04 34.45
C LEU A 652 -16.01 -0.45 33.27
N LEU A 653 -15.11 0.45 32.85
CA LEU A 653 -14.17 0.17 31.75
C LEU A 653 -13.19 -0.95 32.11
N ALA A 654 -12.71 -1.04 33.37
CA ALA A 654 -11.83 -2.15 33.76
C ALA A 654 -12.56 -3.50 33.81
N LYS A 655 -13.86 -3.54 34.19
CA LYS A 655 -14.67 -4.76 34.10
C LYS A 655 -14.81 -5.21 32.64
N MET A 656 -15.23 -4.29 31.76
CA MET A 656 -15.38 -4.56 30.33
C MET A 656 -14.07 -5.03 29.68
N LEU A 657 -12.99 -4.28 29.84
CA LEU A 657 -11.70 -4.63 29.26
C LEU A 657 -11.11 -5.89 29.90
N GLY A 658 -11.33 -6.11 31.20
CA GLY A 658 -10.94 -7.33 31.89
C GLY A 658 -11.57 -8.56 31.26
N GLU A 659 -12.90 -8.57 31.11
CA GLU A 659 -13.64 -9.68 30.48
C GLU A 659 -13.22 -9.90 29.02
N ILE A 660 -13.03 -8.82 28.24
CA ILE A 660 -12.59 -8.90 26.85
C ILE A 660 -11.19 -9.51 26.73
N LEU A 661 -10.23 -9.06 27.56
CA LEU A 661 -8.86 -9.54 27.52
C LEU A 661 -8.76 -10.98 28.04
N GLU A 662 -9.45 -11.33 29.11
CA GLU A 662 -9.51 -12.70 29.64
C GLU A 662 -10.13 -13.67 28.63
N THR A 663 -11.27 -13.31 28.04
CA THR A 663 -11.92 -14.09 26.97
C THR A 663 -10.96 -14.25 25.78
N ARG A 664 -10.23 -13.19 25.42
CA ARG A 664 -9.26 -13.26 24.33
C ARG A 664 -8.11 -14.21 24.65
N VAL A 665 -7.60 -14.19 25.88
CA VAL A 665 -6.56 -15.14 26.33
C VAL A 665 -7.10 -16.57 26.28
N MET A 666 -8.32 -16.80 26.75
CA MET A 666 -9.01 -18.10 26.68
C MET A 666 -9.12 -18.60 25.24
N VAL A 667 -9.63 -17.77 24.32
CA VAL A 667 -9.74 -18.09 22.88
C VAL A 667 -8.37 -18.43 22.29
N LYS A 668 -7.35 -17.62 22.55
CA LYS A 668 -5.98 -17.89 22.06
C LYS A 668 -5.35 -19.14 22.69
N SER A 669 -5.77 -19.53 23.89
CA SER A 669 -5.33 -20.79 24.50
C SER A 669 -6.00 -22.00 23.86
N GLY A 670 -7.32 -21.93 23.58
CA GLY A 670 -8.03 -22.94 22.81
C GLY A 670 -7.43 -23.14 21.42
N MET A 671 -7.06 -22.04 20.74
CA MET A 671 -6.33 -22.10 19.46
C MET A 671 -5.00 -22.87 19.53
N LYS A 672 -4.35 -22.95 20.70
CA LYS A 672 -3.10 -23.72 20.83
C LYS A 672 -3.33 -25.22 21.03
N ILE A 673 -4.49 -25.61 21.55
CA ILE A 673 -4.86 -26.99 21.85
C ILE A 673 -5.34 -27.67 20.58
N ASP A 674 -6.34 -27.09 19.91
CA ASP A 674 -7.04 -27.73 18.80
C ASP A 674 -6.43 -27.38 17.44
N LYS A 675 -5.11 -27.62 17.26
CA LYS A 675 -4.39 -27.23 16.03
C LYS A 675 -4.87 -27.96 14.77
N ASP A 676 -5.44 -29.15 14.94
CA ASP A 676 -5.81 -30.02 13.83
C ASP A 676 -7.16 -29.65 13.22
N ASP A 677 -8.08 -29.07 14.01
CA ASP A 677 -9.37 -28.58 13.52
C ASP A 677 -9.23 -27.15 12.97
N LYS A 678 -8.99 -27.07 11.66
CA LYS A 678 -8.84 -25.80 10.96
C LYS A 678 -10.11 -24.95 10.93
N ALA A 679 -11.31 -25.54 10.99
CA ALA A 679 -12.56 -24.78 10.98
C ALA A 679 -12.74 -24.07 12.32
N LEU A 680 -12.54 -24.80 13.41
CA LEU A 680 -12.51 -24.24 14.76
C LEU A 680 -11.40 -23.18 14.91
N GLN A 681 -10.20 -23.43 14.36
CA GLN A 681 -9.10 -22.45 14.37
C GLN A 681 -9.49 -21.12 13.70
N ARG A 682 -10.18 -21.17 12.57
CA ARG A 682 -10.65 -19.96 11.87
C ARG A 682 -11.65 -19.19 12.72
N LEU A 683 -12.64 -19.88 13.27
CA LEU A 683 -13.65 -19.28 14.14
C LEU A 683 -13.01 -18.63 15.37
N LEU A 684 -12.10 -19.34 16.05
CA LEU A 684 -11.38 -18.80 17.21
C LEU A 684 -10.46 -17.62 16.82
N ASN A 685 -9.84 -17.66 15.64
CA ASN A 685 -9.05 -16.53 15.16
C ASN A 685 -9.92 -15.29 14.89
N ASN A 686 -11.09 -15.47 14.29
CA ASN A 686 -12.05 -14.40 14.05
C ASN A 686 -12.52 -13.77 15.37
N ARG A 687 -12.84 -14.59 16.37
CA ARG A 687 -13.18 -14.12 17.73
C ARG A 687 -12.05 -13.34 18.38
N GLN A 688 -10.79 -13.82 18.33
CA GLN A 688 -9.68 -13.09 18.97
C GLN A 688 -9.35 -11.76 18.30
N LEU A 689 -9.55 -11.65 16.98
CA LEU A 689 -9.38 -10.40 16.23
C LEU A 689 -10.46 -9.38 16.62
N ALA A 690 -11.73 -9.79 16.69
CA ALA A 690 -12.83 -8.93 17.14
C ALA A 690 -12.59 -8.40 18.57
N LEU A 691 -12.18 -9.26 19.50
CA LEU A 691 -11.83 -8.86 20.87
C LEU A 691 -10.64 -7.88 20.91
N LYS A 692 -9.62 -8.11 20.07
CA LYS A 692 -8.47 -7.18 19.96
C LYS A 692 -8.92 -5.81 19.49
N LEU A 693 -9.79 -5.75 18.47
CA LEU A 693 -10.29 -4.49 17.93
C LEU A 693 -10.98 -3.67 19.02
N ILE A 694 -11.92 -4.27 19.76
CA ILE A 694 -12.66 -3.58 20.84
C ILE A 694 -11.73 -3.03 21.92
N ALA A 695 -10.76 -3.84 22.37
CA ALA A 695 -9.80 -3.38 23.36
C ALA A 695 -9.06 -2.11 22.89
N ASN A 696 -8.63 -2.07 21.63
CA ASN A 696 -7.92 -0.92 21.08
C ASN A 696 -8.81 0.32 20.91
N VAL A 697 -10.06 0.15 20.44
CA VAL A 697 -10.97 1.30 20.22
C VAL A 697 -11.59 1.85 21.50
N THR A 698 -11.53 1.12 22.62
CA THR A 698 -12.11 1.56 23.90
C THR A 698 -11.46 2.84 24.43
N TYR A 699 -10.13 2.98 24.27
CA TYR A 699 -9.45 4.24 24.57
C TYR A 699 -9.92 5.37 23.63
N GLY A 700 -10.00 5.08 22.32
CA GLY A 700 -10.47 6.04 21.32
C GLY A 700 -11.87 6.61 21.61
N TYR A 701 -12.73 5.82 22.26
CA TYR A 701 -14.05 6.26 22.70
C TYR A 701 -13.98 7.39 23.74
N THR A 702 -13.01 7.35 24.68
CA THR A 702 -12.85 8.41 25.68
C THR A 702 -12.19 9.67 25.11
N SER A 703 -11.33 9.53 24.09
CA SER A 703 -10.58 10.63 23.47
C SER A 703 -11.30 11.31 22.29
N ALA A 704 -12.51 10.88 21.93
CA ALA A 704 -13.22 11.34 20.72
C ALA A 704 -13.77 12.79 20.86
N SER A 705 -12.90 13.79 20.77
CA SER A 705 -13.28 15.19 21.08
C SER A 705 -14.14 15.90 20.03
N PHE A 706 -14.24 15.40 18.80
CA PHE A 706 -15.00 16.03 17.70
C PHE A 706 -16.37 15.37 17.46
N SER A 707 -16.37 14.06 17.21
CA SER A 707 -17.56 13.26 16.88
C SER A 707 -17.95 12.25 17.97
N GLY A 708 -17.37 12.36 19.18
CA GLY A 708 -17.59 11.42 20.27
C GLY A 708 -18.98 11.51 20.88
N ARG A 709 -19.55 10.34 21.21
CA ARG A 709 -20.85 10.24 21.89
C ARG A 709 -20.79 10.39 23.40
N MET A 710 -19.70 9.98 24.06
CA MET A 710 -19.48 10.23 25.50
C MET A 710 -17.99 10.50 25.83
N PRO A 711 -17.37 11.54 25.25
CA PRO A 711 -15.94 11.79 25.42
C PRO A 711 -15.60 12.35 26.80
N CYS A 712 -14.39 12.09 27.27
CA CYS A 712 -13.82 12.69 28.48
C CYS A 712 -12.30 12.83 28.34
N SER A 713 -11.89 14.05 27.97
CA SER A 713 -10.48 14.39 27.75
C SER A 713 -9.60 14.15 28.97
N GLU A 714 -10.10 14.40 30.18
CA GLU A 714 -9.32 14.18 31.41
C GLU A 714 -8.98 12.70 31.63
N ILE A 715 -9.87 11.78 31.28
CA ILE A 715 -9.61 10.34 31.36
C ILE A 715 -8.62 9.92 30.28
N ALA A 716 -8.82 10.39 29.04
CA ALA A 716 -7.91 10.12 27.94
C ALA A 716 -6.48 10.58 28.25
N ASP A 717 -6.33 11.82 28.73
CA ASP A 717 -5.04 12.38 29.14
C ASP A 717 -4.38 11.59 30.27
N SER A 718 -5.17 11.14 31.25
CA SER A 718 -4.65 10.32 32.35
C SER A 718 -4.09 8.99 31.86
N ILE A 719 -4.74 8.37 30.87
CA ILE A 719 -4.30 7.11 30.24
C ILE A 719 -2.98 7.34 29.48
N VAL A 720 -2.94 8.35 28.61
CA VAL A 720 -1.77 8.66 27.77
C VAL A 720 -0.56 9.03 28.61
N GLN A 721 -0.74 9.91 29.60
CA GLN A 721 0.35 10.36 30.46
C GLN A 721 0.93 9.22 31.30
N THR A 722 0.08 8.34 31.83
CA THR A 722 0.54 7.16 32.58
C THR A 722 1.25 6.15 31.69
N GLY A 723 0.79 5.98 30.44
CA GLY A 723 1.49 5.17 29.44
C GLY A 723 2.89 5.73 29.13
N ARG A 724 2.99 7.05 28.95
CA ARG A 724 4.27 7.75 28.76
C ARG A 724 5.23 7.56 29.94
N GLU A 725 4.77 7.79 31.17
CA GLU A 725 5.60 7.58 32.37
C GLU A 725 6.07 6.12 32.49
N THR A 726 5.20 5.16 32.15
CA THR A 726 5.55 3.74 32.14
C THR A 726 6.69 3.45 31.15
N LEU A 727 6.68 4.09 29.98
CA LEU A 727 7.72 3.96 28.96
C LEU A 727 9.03 4.62 29.41
N GLU A 728 8.97 5.84 29.94
CA GLU A 728 10.13 6.59 30.46
C GLU A 728 10.83 5.83 31.59
N ARG A 729 10.05 5.24 32.52
CA ARG A 729 10.57 4.39 33.59
C ARG A 729 11.23 3.11 33.07
N ALA A 730 10.69 2.51 32.01
CA ALA A 730 11.28 1.35 31.37
C ALA A 730 12.63 1.71 30.70
N ILE A 731 12.70 2.85 30.02
CA ILE A 731 13.93 3.36 29.39
C ILE A 731 15.02 3.60 30.45
N ALA A 732 14.68 4.34 31.52
CA ALA A 732 15.61 4.64 32.60
C ALA A 732 16.16 3.35 33.25
N LEU A 733 15.32 2.33 33.42
CA LEU A 733 15.77 1.04 33.96
C LEU A 733 16.72 0.31 33.01
N ILE A 734 16.42 0.28 31.70
CA ILE A 734 17.29 -0.35 30.69
C ILE A 734 18.68 0.27 30.70
N HIS A 735 18.78 1.60 30.71
CA HIS A 735 20.05 2.32 30.75
C HIS A 735 20.80 2.16 32.08
N SER A 736 20.09 2.01 33.20
CA SER A 736 20.72 1.86 34.53
C SER A 736 21.50 0.55 34.72
N VAL A 737 21.13 -0.51 33.99
CA VAL A 737 21.66 -1.87 34.18
C VAL A 737 22.84 -2.12 33.24
N LYS A 738 24.04 -1.72 33.68
CA LYS A 738 25.30 -1.82 32.89
C LYS A 738 25.60 -3.20 32.28
N ARG A 739 25.22 -4.28 32.96
CA ARG A 739 25.47 -5.66 32.47
C ARG A 739 24.79 -5.98 31.13
N TRP A 740 23.69 -5.31 30.79
CA TRP A 740 23.01 -5.52 29.52
C TRP A 740 23.77 -4.87 28.36
N GLY A 741 24.53 -3.78 28.62
CA GLY A 741 25.20 -3.01 27.56
C GLY A 741 24.22 -2.54 26.50
N ALA A 742 23.07 -2.05 26.93
CA ALA A 742 21.89 -1.81 26.13
C ALA A 742 21.59 -0.31 26.01
N GLU A 743 21.27 0.15 24.81
CA GLU A 743 20.90 1.53 24.53
C GLU A 743 19.53 1.60 23.86
N VAL A 744 18.59 2.36 24.42
CA VAL A 744 17.31 2.63 23.74
C VAL A 744 17.53 3.68 22.66
N VAL A 745 17.40 3.28 21.40
CA VAL A 745 17.67 4.14 20.22
C VAL A 745 16.39 4.66 19.55
N TYR A 746 15.24 4.05 19.85
CA TYR A 746 13.93 4.49 19.38
C TYR A 746 12.80 3.96 20.28
N GLY A 747 11.68 4.66 20.29
CA GLY A 747 10.45 4.25 20.97
C GLY A 747 9.23 4.87 20.30
N ASP A 748 8.22 4.05 20.01
CA ASP A 748 6.97 4.46 19.36
C ASP A 748 5.80 4.03 20.25
N THR A 749 5.33 4.96 21.08
CA THR A 749 4.16 4.88 21.98
C THR A 749 4.16 3.77 23.03
N ASP A 750 4.21 2.51 22.60
CA ASP A 750 4.13 1.27 23.37
C ASP A 750 5.33 0.34 23.12
N SER A 751 6.16 0.65 22.12
CA SER A 751 7.33 -0.14 21.74
C SER A 751 8.66 0.55 22.07
N LEU A 752 9.68 -0.25 22.38
CA LEU A 752 11.06 0.14 22.67
C LEU A 752 12.04 -0.63 21.79
N PHE A 753 12.96 0.10 21.18
CA PHE A 753 14.00 -0.43 20.30
C PHE A 753 15.34 -0.31 21.02
N VAL A 754 15.91 -1.46 21.38
CA VAL A 754 17.09 -1.53 22.26
C VAL A 754 18.26 -2.11 21.49
N TYR A 755 19.28 -1.29 21.28
CA TYR A 755 20.49 -1.65 20.57
C TYR A 755 21.48 -2.38 21.47
N LEU A 756 22.02 -3.49 20.98
CA LEU A 756 22.99 -4.33 21.66
C LEU A 756 24.29 -4.42 20.83
N LYS A 757 25.15 -3.41 20.95
CA LYS A 757 26.40 -3.30 20.18
C LYS A 757 27.30 -4.54 20.40
N GLY A 758 27.72 -5.17 19.30
CA GLY A 758 28.66 -6.31 19.32
C GLY A 758 28.11 -7.63 19.89
N ARG A 759 26.81 -7.74 20.17
CA ARG A 759 26.19 -8.97 20.65
C ARG A 759 25.79 -9.90 19.49
N THR A 760 25.75 -11.20 19.76
CA THR A 760 25.22 -12.17 18.79
C THR A 760 23.69 -12.23 18.86
N LYS A 761 23.07 -12.76 17.79
CA LYS A 761 21.61 -13.02 17.76
C LYS A 761 21.16 -13.78 19.01
N ASP A 762 21.83 -14.87 19.36
CA ASP A 762 21.46 -15.72 20.50
C ASP A 762 21.51 -14.98 21.84
N GLN A 763 22.58 -14.22 22.07
CA GLN A 763 22.70 -13.38 23.28
C GLN A 763 21.59 -12.32 23.33
N ALA A 764 21.19 -11.78 22.18
CA ALA A 764 20.12 -10.79 22.09
C ALA A 764 18.77 -11.37 22.54
N PHE A 765 18.46 -12.63 22.18
CA PHE A 765 17.24 -13.31 22.67
C PHE A 765 17.24 -13.46 24.20
N ASP A 766 18.36 -13.91 24.77
CA ASP A 766 18.48 -14.11 26.23
C ASP A 766 18.33 -12.78 26.99
N ILE A 767 18.98 -11.71 26.52
CA ILE A 767 18.89 -10.36 27.11
C ILE A 767 17.48 -9.78 26.94
N GLY A 768 16.87 -9.94 25.77
CA GLY A 768 15.52 -9.43 25.51
C GLY A 768 14.47 -10.06 26.42
N GLU A 769 14.54 -11.36 26.67
CA GLU A 769 13.65 -12.04 27.61
C GLU A 769 13.85 -11.59 29.07
N GLU A 770 15.10 -11.35 29.46
CA GLU A 770 15.43 -10.86 30.80
C GLU A 770 14.91 -9.44 31.03
N ILE A 771 15.11 -8.53 30.08
CA ILE A 771 14.59 -7.16 30.13
C ILE A 771 13.07 -7.18 30.23
N ALA A 772 12.39 -7.96 29.39
CA ALA A 772 10.93 -8.08 29.38
C ALA A 772 10.38 -8.57 30.73
N LYS A 773 11.01 -9.60 31.34
CA LYS A 773 10.64 -10.10 32.68
C LYS A 773 10.82 -9.04 33.76
N THR A 774 11.96 -8.34 33.74
CA THR A 774 12.32 -7.36 34.78
C THR A 774 11.35 -6.18 34.78
N ILE A 775 11.09 -5.59 33.60
CA ILE A 775 10.16 -4.46 33.45
C ILE A 775 8.72 -4.89 33.78
N THR A 776 8.31 -6.09 33.36
CA THR A 776 6.96 -6.61 33.72
C THR A 776 6.78 -6.73 35.23
N LYS A 777 7.81 -7.15 35.98
CA LYS A 777 7.74 -7.30 37.45
C LYS A 777 7.62 -5.94 38.18
N MET A 778 8.13 -4.87 37.57
CA MET A 778 8.10 -3.51 38.13
C MET A 778 6.72 -2.84 37.99
N ASN A 779 5.86 -3.33 37.10
CA ASN A 779 4.58 -2.72 36.77
C ASN A 779 3.39 -3.44 37.43
N PRO A 780 2.28 -2.72 37.72
CA PRO A 780 1.07 -3.33 38.23
C PRO A 780 0.42 -4.26 37.19
N ARG A 781 -0.24 -5.32 37.65
CA ARG A 781 -1.00 -6.23 36.76
C ARG A 781 -2.21 -5.48 36.17
N PRO A 782 -2.55 -5.65 34.87
CA PRO A 782 -2.01 -6.62 33.91
C PRO A 782 -0.92 -6.06 32.97
N VAL A 783 -0.29 -4.91 33.26
CA VAL A 783 0.72 -4.29 32.39
C VAL A 783 1.90 -5.25 32.22
N LYS A 784 2.17 -5.65 30.97
CA LYS A 784 3.20 -6.63 30.62
C LYS A 784 3.97 -6.21 29.38
N LEU A 785 5.30 -6.21 29.52
CA LEU A 785 6.22 -6.02 28.39
C LEU A 785 6.50 -7.37 27.74
N LYS A 786 6.47 -7.41 26.42
CA LYS A 786 6.72 -8.62 25.62
C LYS A 786 7.93 -8.39 24.74
N PHE A 787 8.84 -9.36 24.72
CA PHE A 787 9.86 -9.44 23.69
C PHE A 787 9.25 -10.02 22.42
N GLU A 788 9.31 -9.25 21.33
CA GLU A 788 8.65 -9.60 20.08
C GLU A 788 9.59 -10.24 19.07
N LYS A 789 10.74 -9.59 18.83
CA LYS A 789 11.64 -9.90 17.73
C LYS A 789 12.99 -9.21 17.90
N VAL A 790 13.97 -9.67 17.10
CA VAL A 790 15.27 -9.03 16.91
C VAL A 790 15.40 -8.58 15.45
N TYR A 791 15.86 -7.35 15.21
CA TYR A 791 16.32 -6.95 13.89
C TYR A 791 17.84 -7.12 13.76
N LEU A 792 18.28 -7.72 12.66
CA LEU A 792 19.70 -7.91 12.34
C LEU A 792 19.89 -8.14 10.83
N PRO A 793 20.38 -7.15 10.05
CA PRO A 793 20.58 -5.75 10.41
C PRO A 793 19.29 -4.91 10.33
N CYS A 794 19.38 -3.62 10.70
CA CYS A 794 18.26 -2.66 10.69
C CYS A 794 18.70 -1.27 10.23
N VAL A 795 17.80 -0.52 9.60
CA VAL A 795 17.94 0.92 9.31
C VAL A 795 16.78 1.66 9.97
N LEU A 796 17.11 2.65 10.81
CA LEU A 796 16.15 3.62 11.33
C LEU A 796 16.32 4.93 10.55
N LEU A 797 15.24 5.44 9.94
CA LEU A 797 15.29 6.65 9.13
C LEU A 797 14.68 7.85 9.84
N ALA A 798 13.44 7.68 10.30
CA ALA A 798 12.65 8.72 10.96
C ALA A 798 11.53 8.05 11.76
N LYS A 799 10.77 8.85 12.53
CA LYS A 799 9.58 8.38 13.25
C LYS A 799 8.66 7.57 12.33
N LYS A 800 8.30 6.35 12.76
CA LYS A 800 7.47 5.38 12.03
C LYS A 800 8.02 4.97 10.66
N ARG A 801 9.32 5.18 10.40
CA ARG A 801 10.00 4.82 9.15
C ARG A 801 11.29 4.05 9.43
N TYR A 802 11.23 2.74 9.29
CA TYR A 802 12.35 1.84 9.55
C TYR A 802 12.21 0.53 8.77
N VAL A 803 13.32 -0.16 8.57
CA VAL A 803 13.37 -1.43 7.84
C VAL A 803 14.46 -2.33 8.40
N GLY A 804 14.23 -3.64 8.44
CA GLY A 804 15.21 -4.59 8.96
C GLY A 804 14.89 -6.03 8.65
N PHE A 805 15.90 -6.89 8.82
CA PHE A 805 15.73 -8.33 8.83
C PHE A 805 15.30 -8.80 10.21
N LYS A 806 14.07 -9.31 10.28
CA LYS A 806 13.39 -9.71 11.49
C LYS A 806 13.59 -11.19 11.77
N TYR A 807 13.97 -11.49 13.01
CA TYR A 807 14.00 -12.81 13.60
C TYR A 807 13.00 -12.89 14.76
N GLU A 808 12.02 -13.79 14.68
CA GLU A 808 11.04 -14.04 15.76
C GLU A 808 11.47 -15.17 16.69
N TYR A 809 12.24 -16.13 16.17
CA TYR A 809 12.66 -17.32 16.91
C TYR A 809 14.18 -17.49 16.86
N ARG A 810 14.73 -18.07 17.93
CA ARG A 810 16.17 -18.37 18.03
C ARG A 810 16.66 -19.21 16.85
N ASP A 811 15.93 -20.26 16.51
CA ASP A 811 16.31 -21.22 15.46
C ASP A 811 15.99 -20.77 14.02
N GLN A 812 15.42 -19.56 13.86
CA GLN A 812 15.11 -19.02 12.54
C GLN A 812 16.41 -18.71 11.78
N LYS A 813 16.60 -19.41 10.64
CA LYS A 813 17.75 -19.21 9.75
C LYS A 813 17.53 -18.07 8.76
N GLU A 814 16.45 -18.13 8.00
CA GLU A 814 16.09 -17.09 7.03
C GLU A 814 15.31 -15.96 7.72
N PRO A 815 15.78 -14.69 7.64
CA PRO A 815 15.05 -13.56 8.20
C PRO A 815 13.82 -13.19 7.37
N ASP A 816 12.83 -12.60 8.03
CA ASP A 816 11.74 -11.91 7.36
C ASP A 816 12.14 -10.45 7.07
N PHE A 817 11.90 -9.97 5.86
CA PHE A 817 12.04 -8.54 5.55
C PHE A 817 10.84 -7.78 6.10
N ASP A 818 11.07 -6.94 7.12
CA ASP A 818 10.03 -6.11 7.74
C ASP A 818 10.34 -4.64 7.48
N ALA A 819 9.40 -3.96 6.83
CA ALA A 819 9.49 -2.56 6.46
C ALA A 819 8.27 -1.81 6.99
N LYS A 820 8.49 -0.65 7.62
CA LYS A 820 7.44 0.21 8.18
C LYS A 820 7.59 1.63 7.63
N GLY A 821 6.51 2.17 7.08
CA GLY A 821 6.42 3.58 6.63
C GLY A 821 7.29 4.00 5.44
N ILE A 822 8.19 3.13 4.98
CA ILE A 822 9.01 3.34 3.77
C ILE A 822 8.25 2.95 2.50
N GLU A 823 8.79 3.35 1.35
CA GLU A 823 8.14 3.32 0.05
C GLU A 823 7.81 1.88 -0.40
N THR A 824 8.57 0.87 0.04
CA THR A 824 8.29 -0.57 -0.21
C THR A 824 6.89 -1.04 0.20
N VAL A 825 6.27 -0.43 1.23
CA VAL A 825 4.94 -0.82 1.73
C VAL A 825 3.84 0.19 1.41
N ARG A 826 4.21 1.38 0.93
CA ARG A 826 3.26 2.45 0.63
C ARG A 826 2.63 2.26 -0.75
N ARG A 827 1.39 2.75 -0.92
CA ARG A 827 0.58 2.57 -2.15
C ARG A 827 0.49 3.83 -3.03
N ASP A 828 1.20 4.89 -2.69
CA ASP A 828 1.17 6.19 -3.41
C ASP A 828 2.29 6.34 -4.46
N GLY A 829 3.29 5.46 -4.41
CA GLY A 829 4.37 5.30 -5.38
C GLY A 829 4.06 4.29 -6.48
N THR A 830 5.11 3.74 -7.09
CA THR A 830 4.97 2.73 -8.18
C THR A 830 5.42 1.33 -7.75
N PRO A 831 4.91 0.25 -8.37
CA PRO A 831 5.44 -1.08 -8.14
C PRO A 831 6.95 -1.21 -8.44
N ALA A 832 7.47 -0.50 -9.45
CA ALA A 832 8.90 -0.53 -9.78
C ALA A 832 9.76 -0.04 -8.62
N GLU A 833 9.37 1.09 -8.02
CA GLU A 833 10.02 1.68 -6.85
C GLU A 833 10.07 0.70 -5.68
N GLN A 834 8.93 0.10 -5.30
CA GLN A 834 8.86 -0.88 -4.22
C GLN A 834 9.82 -2.05 -4.43
N LYS A 835 9.88 -2.58 -5.66
CA LYS A 835 10.70 -3.75 -6.01
C LYS A 835 12.19 -3.42 -6.00
N ILE A 836 12.56 -2.28 -6.57
CA ILE A 836 13.96 -1.85 -6.68
C ILE A 836 14.51 -1.52 -5.30
N GLU A 837 13.75 -0.78 -4.48
CA GLU A 837 14.15 -0.43 -3.12
C GLU A 837 14.27 -1.66 -2.22
N GLU A 838 13.29 -2.56 -2.22
CA GLU A 838 13.34 -3.81 -1.45
C GLU A 838 14.57 -4.65 -1.85
N LYS A 839 14.84 -4.77 -3.16
CA LYS A 839 15.97 -5.57 -3.64
C LYS A 839 17.31 -4.93 -3.29
N ALA A 840 17.43 -3.61 -3.41
CA ALA A 840 18.63 -2.86 -3.01
C ALA A 840 18.92 -3.04 -1.50
N LEU A 841 17.89 -2.91 -0.66
CA LEU A 841 17.99 -3.14 0.79
C LEU A 841 18.37 -4.59 1.12
N LYS A 842 17.82 -5.57 0.40
CA LYS A 842 18.17 -6.99 0.61
C LYS A 842 19.59 -7.33 0.20
N ILE A 843 20.13 -6.68 -0.82
CA ILE A 843 21.55 -6.81 -1.18
C ILE A 843 22.36 -6.24 -0.01
N LEU A 844 22.10 -4.98 0.37
CA LEU A 844 22.77 -4.32 1.50
C LEU A 844 22.75 -5.16 2.78
N PHE A 845 21.61 -5.73 3.16
CA PHE A 845 21.49 -6.48 4.41
C PHE A 845 22.14 -7.87 4.38
N ARG A 846 22.38 -8.44 3.20
CA ARG A 846 22.98 -9.78 3.07
C ARG A 846 24.47 -9.73 2.83
N THR A 847 24.93 -8.80 2.00
CA THR A 847 26.34 -8.71 1.60
C THR A 847 27.07 -7.60 2.33
N ALA A 848 26.36 -6.59 2.84
CA ALA A 848 26.94 -5.33 3.32
C ALA A 848 27.83 -4.63 2.29
N ASP A 849 27.71 -5.00 1.00
CA ASP A 849 28.51 -4.45 -0.10
C ASP A 849 27.72 -3.39 -0.88
N LEU A 850 28.28 -2.17 -0.91
CA LEU A 850 27.71 -1.05 -1.64
C LEU A 850 27.96 -1.13 -3.15
N SER A 851 29.01 -1.82 -3.61
CA SER A 851 29.33 -1.98 -5.03
C SER A 851 28.28 -2.84 -5.74
N GLU A 852 27.85 -3.95 -5.14
CA GLU A 852 26.73 -4.74 -5.65
C GLU A 852 25.43 -3.93 -5.75
N VAL A 853 25.14 -3.09 -4.76
CA VAL A 853 23.96 -2.20 -4.75
C VAL A 853 24.05 -1.18 -5.89
N LYS A 854 25.20 -0.50 -6.04
CA LYS A 854 25.45 0.47 -7.12
C LYS A 854 25.24 -0.17 -8.49
N ASN A 855 25.88 -1.32 -8.73
CA ASN A 855 25.77 -2.07 -9.98
C ASN A 855 24.31 -2.48 -10.27
N TYR A 856 23.58 -2.95 -9.25
CA TYR A 856 22.16 -3.26 -9.39
C TYR A 856 21.32 -2.04 -9.77
N PHE A 857 21.50 -0.91 -9.06
CA PHE A 857 20.79 0.34 -9.31
C PHE A 857 21.04 0.86 -10.73
N GLN A 858 22.32 0.95 -11.13
CA GLN A 858 22.72 1.40 -12.46
C GLN A 858 22.12 0.50 -13.56
N LYS A 859 22.14 -0.82 -13.39
CA LYS A 859 21.46 -1.76 -14.32
C LYS A 859 19.95 -1.50 -14.43
N GLN A 860 19.27 -1.13 -13.34
CA GLN A 860 17.84 -0.79 -13.43
C GLN A 860 17.62 0.55 -14.15
N CYS A 861 18.41 1.59 -13.83
CA CYS A 861 18.38 2.86 -14.55
C CYS A 861 18.60 2.69 -16.05
N GLU A 862 19.57 1.85 -16.44
CA GLU A 862 19.85 1.51 -17.84
C GLU A 862 18.64 0.87 -18.53
N LYS A 863 17.98 -0.10 -17.88
CA LYS A 863 16.76 -0.74 -18.42
C LYS A 863 15.62 0.25 -18.60
N ILE A 864 15.45 1.18 -17.65
CA ILE A 864 14.42 2.21 -17.69
C ILE A 864 14.66 3.16 -18.87
N MET A 865 15.86 3.71 -18.99
CA MET A 865 16.23 4.58 -20.13
C MET A 865 16.14 3.85 -21.48
N LYS A 866 16.48 2.56 -21.52
CA LYS A 866 16.30 1.71 -22.70
C LYS A 866 14.84 1.35 -22.98
N GLY A 867 13.89 1.71 -22.11
CA GLY A 867 12.47 1.35 -22.17
C GLY A 867 12.22 -0.18 -22.20
N SER A 868 13.15 -0.97 -21.69
CA SER A 868 13.02 -2.43 -21.56
C SER A 868 12.40 -2.79 -20.20
N VAL A 869 11.24 -2.19 -19.92
CA VAL A 869 10.52 -2.32 -18.66
C VAL A 869 9.04 -2.61 -18.91
N SER A 870 8.35 -3.17 -17.90
CA SER A 870 6.91 -3.36 -17.95
C SER A 870 6.20 -2.06 -17.60
N ILE A 871 5.27 -1.59 -18.44
CA ILE A 871 4.50 -0.37 -18.19
C ILE A 871 3.68 -0.49 -16.89
N GLN A 872 3.18 -1.70 -16.59
CA GLN A 872 2.43 -1.98 -15.37
C GLN A 872 3.20 -1.60 -14.09
N ASP A 873 4.53 -1.78 -14.10
CA ASP A 873 5.36 -1.49 -12.94
C ASP A 873 5.54 0.02 -12.71
N PHE A 874 5.17 0.88 -13.67
CA PHE A 874 5.28 2.33 -13.62
C PHE A 874 3.92 3.05 -13.49
N CYS A 875 2.83 2.30 -13.37
CA CYS A 875 1.51 2.85 -13.12
C CYS A 875 1.40 3.32 -11.65
N PHE A 876 1.08 4.59 -11.46
CA PHE A 876 0.55 5.09 -10.19
C PHE A 876 -0.92 4.66 -10.06
N ALA A 877 -1.40 4.44 -8.84
CA ALA A 877 -2.81 4.15 -8.57
C ALA A 877 -3.28 4.92 -7.34
N ARG A 878 -3.98 6.04 -7.54
CA ARG A 878 -4.40 6.95 -6.46
C ARG A 878 -5.92 6.98 -6.32
N GLU A 879 -6.39 7.09 -5.08
CA GLU A 879 -7.81 7.18 -4.77
C GLU A 879 -8.37 8.51 -5.23
N VAL A 880 -9.46 8.44 -5.98
CA VAL A 880 -10.19 9.59 -6.49
C VAL A 880 -11.45 9.80 -5.64
N LYS A 881 -11.57 10.98 -5.07
CA LYS A 881 -12.67 11.41 -4.19
C LYS A 881 -13.39 12.60 -4.81
N LEU A 882 -14.02 12.38 -5.96
CA LEU A 882 -14.78 13.42 -6.67
C LEU A 882 -15.81 14.08 -5.73
N GLY A 883 -15.94 15.40 -5.84
CA GLY A 883 -16.81 16.22 -4.97
C GLY A 883 -16.19 16.66 -3.63
N THR A 884 -14.95 16.27 -3.31
CA THR A 884 -14.24 16.73 -2.08
C THR A 884 -13.06 17.66 -2.35
N TYR A 885 -12.65 17.81 -3.61
CA TYR A 885 -11.52 18.64 -3.99
C TYR A 885 -11.91 20.11 -4.04
N SER A 886 -10.99 20.99 -3.63
CA SER A 886 -11.21 22.44 -3.66
C SER A 886 -11.14 23.00 -5.08
N ASP A 887 -12.00 23.96 -5.40
CA ASP A 887 -11.99 24.66 -6.70
C ASP A 887 -10.79 25.61 -6.89
N LYS A 888 -10.01 25.85 -5.83
CA LYS A 888 -8.90 26.82 -5.80
C LYS A 888 -7.62 26.33 -6.50
N GLY A 889 -7.59 25.13 -7.06
CA GLY A 889 -6.39 24.57 -7.72
C GLY A 889 -6.69 23.38 -8.62
N PRO A 890 -5.71 22.93 -9.42
CA PRO A 890 -5.90 21.77 -10.30
C PRO A 890 -6.13 20.50 -9.45
N PRO A 891 -7.13 19.67 -9.81
CA PRO A 891 -7.39 18.43 -9.10
C PRO A 891 -6.22 17.45 -9.29
N PRO A 892 -6.10 16.40 -8.46
CA PRO A 892 -5.06 15.38 -8.65
C PRO A 892 -5.20 14.70 -10.04
N PRO A 893 -4.09 14.16 -10.62
CA PRO A 893 -4.11 13.60 -11.98
C PRO A 893 -5.18 12.53 -12.22
N GLY A 894 -5.41 11.66 -11.25
CA GLY A 894 -6.46 10.63 -11.34
C GLY A 894 -7.85 11.23 -11.51
N ALA A 895 -8.15 12.34 -10.82
CA ALA A 895 -9.42 13.04 -10.96
C ALA A 895 -9.55 13.74 -12.33
N LEU A 896 -8.47 14.33 -12.85
CA LEU A 896 -8.45 14.92 -14.20
C LEU A 896 -8.76 13.87 -15.28
N ILE A 897 -8.11 12.70 -15.20
CA ILE A 897 -8.33 11.58 -16.13
C ILE A 897 -9.78 11.10 -16.05
N SER A 898 -10.33 10.98 -14.84
CA SER A 898 -11.73 10.63 -14.65
C SER A 898 -12.68 11.68 -15.22
N THR A 899 -12.42 12.97 -15.03
CA THR A 899 -13.24 14.04 -15.64
C THR A 899 -13.19 14.00 -17.16
N LYS A 900 -12.02 13.72 -17.77
CA LYS A 900 -11.91 13.53 -19.22
C LYS A 900 -12.77 12.35 -19.70
N ARG A 901 -12.72 11.21 -19.00
CA ARG A 901 -13.58 10.04 -19.27
C ARG A 901 -15.07 10.37 -19.10
N MET A 902 -15.43 11.13 -18.09
CA MET A 902 -16.82 11.55 -17.86
C MET A 902 -17.36 12.49 -18.95
N LEU A 903 -16.50 13.32 -19.56
CA LEU A 903 -16.88 14.16 -20.70
C LEU A 903 -17.10 13.34 -21.98
N GLU A 904 -16.35 12.25 -22.14
CA GLU A 904 -16.54 11.29 -23.23
C GLU A 904 -17.79 10.42 -22.98
N ASP A 905 -17.97 9.94 -21.75
CA ASP A 905 -19.07 9.11 -21.29
C ASP A 905 -19.47 9.45 -19.84
N ALA A 906 -20.64 10.03 -19.66
CA ALA A 906 -21.13 10.45 -18.34
C ALA A 906 -21.24 9.28 -17.33
N ARG A 907 -21.46 8.03 -17.79
CA ARG A 907 -21.54 6.84 -16.92
C ARG A 907 -20.17 6.27 -16.54
N ALA A 908 -19.08 6.77 -17.12
CA ALA A 908 -17.72 6.41 -16.72
C ALA A 908 -17.22 7.16 -15.45
N GLU A 909 -18.14 7.64 -14.60
CA GLU A 909 -17.80 8.22 -13.30
C GLU A 909 -17.17 7.15 -12.38
N PRO A 910 -15.96 7.38 -11.84
CA PRO A 910 -15.37 6.45 -10.89
C PRO A 910 -16.14 6.47 -9.56
N GLN A 911 -16.20 5.32 -8.90
CA GLN A 911 -16.80 5.23 -7.58
C GLN A 911 -15.97 5.99 -6.53
N TYR A 912 -16.61 6.45 -5.46
CA TYR A 912 -15.91 7.20 -4.40
C TYR A 912 -14.79 6.36 -3.76
N GLY A 913 -13.57 6.87 -3.81
CA GLY A 913 -12.37 6.19 -3.30
C GLY A 913 -11.82 5.11 -4.23
N GLU A 914 -12.32 5.01 -5.48
CA GLU A 914 -11.76 4.15 -6.50
C GLU A 914 -10.34 4.60 -6.87
N ARG A 915 -9.46 3.63 -7.14
CA ARG A 915 -8.06 3.88 -7.51
C ARG A 915 -7.92 3.96 -9.02
N VAL A 916 -7.66 5.16 -9.53
CA VAL A 916 -7.51 5.38 -10.96
C VAL A 916 -6.03 5.28 -11.34
N PRO A 917 -5.64 4.35 -12.25
CA PRO A 917 -4.27 4.20 -12.66
C PRO A 917 -3.84 5.24 -13.70
N TYR A 918 -2.61 5.74 -13.60
CA TYR A 918 -2.02 6.66 -14.58
C TYR A 918 -0.50 6.51 -14.69
N VAL A 919 0.05 6.98 -15.80
CA VAL A 919 1.49 6.99 -16.10
C VAL A 919 1.94 8.40 -16.47
N VAL A 920 3.23 8.70 -16.26
CA VAL A 920 3.82 10.00 -16.62
C VAL A 920 4.62 9.86 -17.90
N ILE A 921 4.20 10.62 -18.93
CA ILE A 921 4.86 10.62 -20.24
C ILE A 921 5.83 11.79 -20.40
N THR A 922 6.75 11.68 -21.36
CA THR A 922 7.64 12.77 -21.78
C THR A 922 6.82 13.94 -22.32
N GLY A 923 7.03 15.14 -21.76
CA GLY A 923 6.35 16.36 -22.18
C GLY A 923 7.33 17.40 -22.74
N ALA A 924 6.80 18.50 -23.29
CA ALA A 924 7.61 19.64 -23.69
C ALA A 924 8.36 20.24 -22.48
N PRO A 925 9.53 20.89 -22.69
CA PRO A 925 10.25 21.57 -21.62
C PRO A 925 9.33 22.54 -20.86
N GLY A 926 9.31 22.45 -19.53
CA GLY A 926 8.44 23.29 -18.67
C GLY A 926 6.97 22.86 -18.57
N ALA A 927 6.55 21.78 -19.24
CA ALA A 927 5.19 21.26 -19.09
C ALA A 927 4.93 20.81 -17.65
N ARG A 928 3.74 21.15 -17.12
CA ARG A 928 3.35 20.78 -15.74
C ARG A 928 3.20 19.27 -15.65
N LEU A 929 3.51 18.71 -14.48
CA LEU A 929 3.40 17.26 -14.25
C LEU A 929 1.98 16.73 -14.54
N ILE A 930 0.95 17.49 -14.16
CA ILE A 930 -0.44 17.08 -14.34
C ILE A 930 -0.82 16.91 -15.82
N ASP A 931 -0.32 17.77 -16.70
CA ASP A 931 -0.61 17.74 -18.14
C ASP A 931 0.10 16.55 -18.84
N ARG A 932 1.08 15.95 -18.15
CA ARG A 932 1.87 14.82 -18.62
C ARG A 932 1.38 13.48 -18.06
N CYS A 933 0.37 13.50 -17.20
CA CYS A 933 -0.24 12.29 -16.66
C CYS A 933 -1.33 11.80 -17.61
N VAL A 934 -1.16 10.59 -18.14
CA VAL A 934 -2.11 9.98 -19.07
C VAL A 934 -2.56 8.62 -18.55
N ALA A 935 -3.71 8.16 -19.04
CA ALA A 935 -4.17 6.82 -18.75
C ALA A 935 -3.26 5.79 -19.46
N PRO A 936 -3.05 4.58 -18.89
CA PRO A 936 -2.17 3.58 -19.50
C PRO A 936 -2.57 3.17 -20.92
N GLU A 937 -3.86 3.25 -21.25
CA GLU A 937 -4.41 2.94 -22.58
C GLU A 937 -3.98 3.97 -23.62
N GLU A 938 -4.01 5.26 -23.26
CA GLU A 938 -3.59 6.37 -24.13
C GLU A 938 -2.09 6.28 -24.47
N LEU A 939 -1.27 5.72 -23.57
CA LEU A 939 0.13 5.40 -23.85
C LEU A 939 0.30 4.23 -24.82
N LEU A 940 -0.59 3.21 -24.75
CA LEU A 940 -0.51 2.02 -25.60
C LEU A 940 -1.04 2.27 -27.02
N GLU A 941 -1.96 3.22 -27.18
CA GLU A 941 -2.54 3.60 -28.48
C GLU A 941 -1.69 4.62 -29.23
N ASN A 942 -0.98 5.51 -28.53
CA ASN A 942 -0.18 6.56 -29.15
C ASN A 942 1.30 6.18 -29.28
N ASP A 943 1.73 5.90 -30.51
CA ASP A 943 3.14 5.60 -30.85
C ASP A 943 4.12 6.76 -30.54
N HIS A 944 3.60 7.98 -30.36
CA HIS A 944 4.40 9.19 -30.07
C HIS A 944 4.59 9.47 -28.58
N SER A 945 3.97 8.68 -27.69
CA SER A 945 4.07 8.85 -26.24
C SER A 945 5.03 7.82 -25.65
N GLU A 946 5.96 8.26 -24.81
CA GLU A 946 6.86 7.37 -24.06
C GLU A 946 6.87 7.74 -22.58
N LEU A 947 7.19 6.75 -21.73
CA LEU A 947 7.39 6.99 -20.30
C LEU A 947 8.56 7.96 -20.09
N ASP A 948 8.38 8.95 -19.21
CA ASP A 948 9.49 9.82 -18.82
C ASP A 948 10.44 9.11 -17.86
N SER A 949 11.46 8.50 -18.46
CA SER A 949 12.54 7.81 -17.75
C SER A 949 13.24 8.70 -16.72
N GLU A 950 13.48 9.97 -17.06
CA GLU A 950 14.17 10.91 -16.18
C GLU A 950 13.31 11.26 -14.97
N TYR A 951 12.03 11.52 -15.17
CA TYR A 951 11.09 11.74 -14.07
C TYR A 951 11.05 10.55 -13.11
N TYR A 952 10.86 9.33 -13.63
CA TYR A 952 10.78 8.15 -12.77
C TYR A 952 12.09 7.87 -12.02
N ILE A 953 13.25 8.03 -12.65
CA ILE A 953 14.53 7.84 -11.97
C ILE A 953 14.74 8.95 -10.92
N SER A 954 14.62 10.21 -11.32
CA SER A 954 14.99 11.36 -10.48
C SER A 954 14.00 11.71 -9.38
N LYS A 955 12.69 11.51 -9.61
CA LYS A 955 11.64 11.89 -8.66
C LYS A 955 11.05 10.70 -7.91
N ASN A 956 11.12 9.50 -8.47
CA ASN A 956 10.54 8.30 -7.87
C ASN A 956 11.58 7.38 -7.22
N LEU A 957 12.70 7.08 -7.90
CA LEU A 957 13.67 6.10 -7.40
C LEU A 957 14.77 6.71 -6.53
N ILE A 958 15.37 7.83 -6.95
CA ILE A 958 16.51 8.43 -6.23
C ILE A 958 16.11 8.89 -4.81
N PRO A 959 15.03 9.65 -4.58
CA PRO A 959 14.72 10.18 -3.26
C PRO A 959 14.51 9.15 -2.13
N PRO A 960 13.82 8.00 -2.32
CA PRO A 960 13.74 6.97 -1.28
C PRO A 960 15.07 6.26 -1.04
N LEU A 961 15.79 5.88 -2.11
CA LEU A 961 17.09 5.23 -2.00
C LEU A 961 18.11 6.16 -1.31
N GLU A 962 18.15 7.43 -1.69
CA GLU A 962 19.07 8.41 -1.13
C GLU A 962 18.84 8.65 0.36
N ARG A 963 17.59 8.67 0.84
CA ARG A 963 17.29 8.76 2.29
C ARG A 963 17.88 7.60 3.08
N ILE A 964 17.89 6.40 2.51
CA ILE A 964 18.46 5.21 3.15
C ILE A 964 19.98 5.21 3.04
N PHE A 965 20.50 5.36 1.83
CA PHE A 965 21.92 5.21 1.55
C PHE A 965 22.76 6.38 2.05
N ASN A 966 22.19 7.58 2.24
CA ASN A 966 22.90 8.68 2.92
C ASN A 966 23.23 8.34 4.38
N VAL A 967 22.36 7.59 5.08
CA VAL A 967 22.61 7.10 6.45
C VAL A 967 23.74 6.05 6.48
N VAL A 968 24.05 5.47 5.32
CA VAL A 968 25.10 4.48 5.09
C VAL A 968 26.36 5.16 4.49
N GLY A 969 26.30 6.46 4.14
CA GLY A 969 27.40 7.21 3.52
C GLY A 969 27.44 7.17 1.97
N ALA A 970 26.48 6.53 1.29
CA ALA A 970 26.46 6.38 -0.18
C ALA A 970 25.58 7.43 -0.91
N ASN A 971 26.04 7.94 -2.07
CA ASN A 971 25.35 8.98 -2.86
C ASN A 971 24.75 8.37 -4.13
N VAL A 972 23.46 8.09 -4.09
CA VAL A 972 22.71 7.45 -5.19
C VAL A 972 22.59 8.38 -6.39
N ARG A 973 22.51 9.70 -6.18
CA ARG A 973 22.41 10.66 -7.29
C ARG A 973 23.69 10.67 -8.11
N ASN A 974 24.84 10.69 -7.45
CA ASN A 974 26.13 10.61 -8.12
C ASN A 974 26.27 9.32 -8.94
N TRP A 975 25.83 8.17 -8.40
CA TRP A 975 25.83 6.91 -9.16
C TRP A 975 25.02 6.97 -10.45
N TYR A 976 23.93 7.75 -10.47
CA TYR A 976 23.16 7.97 -11.69
C TYR A 976 23.88 8.92 -12.64
N ASP A 977 24.50 9.99 -12.13
CA ASP A 977 25.17 11.02 -12.95
C ASP A 977 26.47 10.52 -13.59
N GLU A 978 27.17 9.56 -12.98
CA GLU A 978 28.31 8.83 -13.57
C GLU A 978 27.92 7.96 -14.77
N MET A 979 26.65 7.56 -14.89
CA MET A 979 26.22 6.66 -15.97
C MET A 979 26.12 7.35 -17.33
N PRO A 980 26.42 6.65 -18.43
CA PRO A 980 26.10 7.12 -19.77
C PRO A 980 24.57 7.28 -19.92
N LYS A 981 24.13 8.49 -20.29
CA LYS A 981 22.71 8.75 -20.52
C LYS A 981 22.31 8.21 -21.91
N TYR A 982 21.33 7.33 -21.94
CA TYR A 982 20.81 6.77 -23.19
C TYR A 982 19.65 7.63 -23.68
N GLN A 983 19.82 8.32 -24.80
CA GLN A 983 18.72 8.97 -25.49
C GLN A 983 18.19 8.03 -26.58
N ARG A 984 16.93 7.62 -26.45
CA ARG A 984 16.26 6.83 -27.49
C ARG A 984 16.01 7.73 -28.71
N VAL A 985 16.61 7.40 -29.84
CA VAL A 985 16.23 7.99 -31.13
C VAL A 985 15.03 7.20 -31.65
N ARG A 986 13.88 7.88 -31.76
CA ARG A 986 12.66 7.27 -32.30
C ARG A 986 12.85 6.92 -33.77
N ARG A 987 12.40 5.72 -34.15
CA ARG A 987 12.13 5.39 -35.56
C ARG A 987 10.68 5.75 -35.82
N VAL A 988 10.42 7.04 -36.06
CA VAL A 988 9.07 7.49 -36.42
C VAL A 988 8.81 7.10 -37.88
N ASP A 989 7.68 6.45 -38.14
CA ASP A 989 7.26 6.07 -39.49
C ASP A 989 7.12 7.34 -40.37
N VAL A 990 7.91 7.41 -41.44
CA VAL A 990 7.86 8.52 -42.41
C VAL A 990 6.75 8.32 -43.46
N ASN A 991 6.08 7.15 -43.49
CA ASN A 991 5.21 6.74 -44.61
C ASN A 991 3.71 7.11 -44.51
N LEU A 992 3.34 8.12 -43.72
CA LEU A 992 1.96 8.65 -43.70
C LEU A 992 1.65 9.60 -44.88
N GLN A 993 2.10 9.30 -46.10
CA GLN A 993 1.82 10.11 -47.30
C GLN A 993 0.73 9.57 -48.23
N MET A 994 0.00 8.50 -47.89
CA MET A 994 -0.96 7.89 -48.83
C MET A 994 -2.37 7.64 -48.28
N GLN A 995 -2.91 8.50 -47.42
CA GLN A 995 -4.37 8.55 -47.17
C GLN A 995 -4.88 9.99 -47.01
N GLY A 996 -5.16 10.64 -48.14
CA GLY A 996 -6.35 11.47 -48.39
C GLY A 996 -6.79 12.61 -47.44
N GLN A 997 -6.03 12.99 -46.41
CA GLN A 997 -6.41 14.11 -45.53
C GLN A 997 -5.63 15.39 -45.85
N SER A 998 -6.33 16.50 -45.73
CA SER A 998 -5.95 17.86 -46.14
C SER A 998 -4.59 18.30 -45.55
N LYS A 999 -3.75 18.90 -46.41
CA LYS A 999 -2.36 19.28 -46.11
C LYS A 999 -2.18 20.28 -44.94
N GLU A 1000 -3.22 20.94 -44.47
CA GLU A 1000 -3.11 22.02 -43.48
C GLU A 1000 -3.16 21.56 -42.02
N LEU A 1001 -3.82 20.44 -41.67
CA LEU A 1001 -3.79 19.92 -40.28
C LEU A 1001 -2.57 19.04 -39.96
N ALA A 1002 -1.87 18.53 -40.97
CA ALA A 1002 -0.73 17.62 -40.81
C ALA A 1002 0.59 18.30 -40.41
N MET A 1003 0.65 19.64 -40.42
CA MET A 1003 1.87 20.39 -40.07
C MET A 1003 2.06 20.62 -38.56
N SER A 1004 1.01 20.44 -37.74
CA SER A 1004 1.06 20.78 -36.30
C SER A 1004 1.61 19.66 -35.39
N LYS A 1005 1.76 18.42 -35.88
CA LYS A 1005 2.20 17.25 -35.07
C LYS A 1005 3.51 16.60 -35.54
N LYS A 1006 4.46 17.35 -36.07
CA LYS A 1006 5.78 16.80 -36.42
C LYS A 1006 6.83 17.25 -35.40
N THR A 1007 7.21 16.34 -34.50
CA THR A 1007 8.33 16.55 -33.58
C THR A 1007 9.66 16.54 -34.35
N LEU A 1008 10.68 17.24 -33.84
CA LEU A 1008 12.02 17.34 -34.44
C LEU A 1008 12.68 15.95 -34.66
N GLU A 1009 12.28 14.97 -33.87
CA GLU A 1009 12.67 13.55 -33.95
C GLU A 1009 12.17 12.86 -35.22
N SER A 1010 11.04 13.30 -35.80
CA SER A 1010 10.53 12.77 -37.07
C SER A 1010 11.43 13.09 -38.27
N TYR A 1011 12.32 14.08 -38.11
CA TYR A 1011 13.34 14.44 -39.11
C TYR A 1011 14.67 13.69 -38.90
N MET A 1012 14.86 12.99 -37.76
CA MET A 1012 16.08 12.23 -37.49
C MET A 1012 15.97 10.80 -38.04
N LYS A 1013 16.29 10.61 -39.32
CA LYS A 1013 16.44 9.26 -39.91
C LYS A 1013 17.60 8.54 -39.20
N SER A 1014 17.36 7.32 -38.70
CA SER A 1014 18.40 6.53 -38.05
C SER A 1014 19.49 6.15 -39.05
N SER A 1015 20.67 6.76 -38.92
CA SER A 1015 21.86 6.49 -39.72
C SER A 1015 22.58 5.24 -39.22
N ALA A 1016 21.92 4.08 -39.13
CA ALA A 1016 22.54 2.84 -38.66
C ALA A 1016 22.11 1.61 -39.46
N CYS A 1017 23.07 0.73 -39.79
CA CYS A 1017 22.84 -0.50 -40.53
C CYS A 1017 21.92 -1.47 -39.76
N LEU A 1018 20.90 -2.02 -40.43
CA LEU A 1018 19.97 -2.96 -39.79
C LEU A 1018 20.60 -4.29 -39.36
N VAL A 1019 21.75 -4.67 -39.94
CA VAL A 1019 22.45 -5.93 -39.68
C VAL A 1019 23.57 -5.75 -38.63
N CYS A 1020 24.57 -4.91 -38.91
CA CYS A 1020 25.73 -4.72 -38.02
C CYS A 1020 25.58 -3.55 -37.03
N LYS A 1021 24.56 -2.70 -37.18
CA LYS A 1021 24.33 -1.49 -36.36
C LYS A 1021 25.43 -0.41 -36.44
N GLU A 1022 26.39 -0.53 -37.36
CA GLU A 1022 27.35 0.55 -37.65
C GLU A 1022 26.63 1.77 -38.23
N LYS A 1023 27.16 2.96 -37.95
CA LYS A 1023 26.62 4.22 -38.46
C LYS A 1023 26.77 4.27 -39.99
N LEU A 1024 25.72 4.69 -40.69
CA LEU A 1024 25.69 4.82 -42.14
C LEU A 1024 25.95 6.27 -42.55
N GLU A 1025 26.88 6.45 -43.48
CA GLU A 1025 27.19 7.76 -44.07
C GLU A 1025 26.30 8.07 -45.29
N PHE A 1026 25.63 7.05 -45.86
CA PHE A 1026 24.78 7.14 -47.05
C PHE A 1026 23.32 6.81 -46.73
N GLU A 1027 22.38 7.35 -47.53
CA GLU A 1027 20.96 7.00 -47.45
C GLU A 1027 20.73 5.57 -47.96
N GLY A 1028 20.80 4.60 -47.04
CA GLY A 1028 20.46 3.20 -47.29
C GLY A 1028 20.15 2.46 -45.98
N PRO A 1029 19.49 1.28 -46.03
CA PRO A 1029 19.18 0.50 -44.83
C PRO A 1029 20.34 -0.40 -44.34
N ILE A 1030 21.33 -0.67 -45.21
CA ILE A 1030 22.42 -1.63 -44.98
C ILE A 1030 23.76 -1.02 -45.39
N CYS A 1031 24.85 -1.33 -44.66
CA CYS A 1031 26.20 -0.90 -45.03
C CYS A 1031 26.79 -1.75 -46.17
N LEU A 1032 27.77 -1.22 -46.89
CA LEU A 1032 28.39 -1.92 -48.03
C LEU A 1032 28.96 -3.30 -47.65
N LYS A 1033 29.50 -3.47 -46.43
CA LYS A 1033 30.00 -4.78 -45.93
C LYS A 1033 28.88 -5.82 -45.84
N CYS A 1034 27.73 -5.43 -45.28
CA CYS A 1034 26.59 -6.34 -45.13
C CYS A 1034 25.85 -6.55 -46.45
N LEU A 1035 25.94 -5.60 -47.40
CA LEU A 1035 25.41 -5.76 -48.75
C LEU A 1035 26.24 -6.75 -49.58
N ALA A 1036 27.55 -6.84 -49.33
CA ALA A 1036 28.43 -7.80 -49.98
C ALA A 1036 28.14 -9.26 -49.55
N ASP A 1037 27.88 -9.50 -48.25
CA ASP A 1037 27.48 -10.80 -47.72
C ASP A 1037 25.95 -10.91 -47.58
N LYS A 1038 25.28 -10.99 -48.74
CA LYS A 1038 23.80 -11.06 -48.82
C LYS A 1038 23.23 -12.26 -48.04
N PRO A 1039 23.74 -13.50 -48.16
CA PRO A 1039 23.16 -14.67 -47.48
C PRO A 1039 23.18 -14.53 -45.95
N ARG A 1040 24.28 -14.04 -45.38
CA ARG A 1040 24.40 -13.82 -43.93
C ARG A 1040 23.48 -12.69 -43.45
N SER A 1041 23.35 -11.62 -44.24
CA SER A 1041 22.43 -10.51 -43.96
C SER A 1041 20.98 -10.96 -43.96
N VAL A 1042 20.54 -11.72 -44.97
CA VAL A 1042 19.18 -12.28 -45.03
C VAL A 1042 18.93 -13.22 -43.85
N LEU A 1043 19.86 -14.12 -43.52
CA LEU A 1043 19.72 -15.03 -42.38
C LEU A 1043 19.59 -14.25 -41.05
N SER A 1044 20.41 -13.21 -40.85
CA SER A 1044 20.37 -12.39 -39.63
C SER A 1044 19.04 -11.65 -39.49
N LEU A 1045 18.57 -11.03 -40.58
CA LEU A 1045 17.30 -10.31 -40.61
C LEU A 1045 16.10 -11.25 -40.41
N ARG A 1046 16.10 -12.41 -41.06
CA ARG A 1046 15.03 -13.42 -40.94
C ARG A 1046 15.01 -14.08 -39.57
N THR A 1047 16.18 -14.35 -38.97
CA THR A 1047 16.29 -14.85 -37.59
C THR A 1047 15.75 -13.82 -36.60
N LYS A 1048 16.06 -12.53 -36.81
CA LYS A 1048 15.53 -11.44 -35.98
C LYS A 1048 14.00 -11.35 -36.08
N LEU A 1049 13.44 -11.38 -37.28
CA LEU A 1049 11.99 -11.37 -37.50
C LEU A 1049 11.31 -12.59 -36.89
N SER A 1050 11.81 -13.80 -37.18
CA SER A 1050 11.28 -15.06 -36.64
C SER A 1050 11.36 -15.13 -35.11
N SER A 1051 12.42 -14.57 -34.50
CA SER A 1051 12.52 -14.48 -33.05
C SER A 1051 11.44 -13.59 -32.44
N GLU A 1052 11.09 -12.47 -33.06
CA GLU A 1052 10.04 -11.57 -32.56
C GLU A 1052 8.64 -12.16 -32.82
N GLU A 1053 8.42 -12.80 -33.98
CA GLU A 1053 7.20 -13.55 -34.28
C GLU A 1053 6.95 -14.67 -33.26
N LYS A 1054 7.97 -15.47 -32.96
CA LYS A 1054 7.88 -16.55 -31.98
C LYS A 1054 7.50 -16.01 -30.60
N LYS A 1055 8.13 -14.92 -30.15
CA LYS A 1055 7.80 -14.28 -28.87
C LYS A 1055 6.34 -13.83 -28.83
N TYR A 1056 5.84 -13.23 -29.91
CA TYR A 1056 4.44 -12.81 -29.99
C TYR A 1056 3.48 -14.01 -29.97
N MET A 1057 3.77 -15.07 -30.74
CA MET A 1057 2.96 -16.30 -30.78
C MET A 1057 2.97 -17.05 -29.44
N ASP A 1058 4.09 -17.03 -28.71
CA ASP A 1058 4.17 -17.60 -27.36
C ASP A 1058 3.28 -16.80 -26.37
N MET A 1059 3.26 -15.46 -26.46
CA MET A 1059 2.35 -14.62 -25.64
C MET A 1059 0.88 -14.86 -25.98
N ILE A 1060 0.53 -15.00 -27.27
CA ILE A 1060 -0.84 -15.33 -27.69
C ILE A 1060 -1.29 -16.67 -27.09
N ARG A 1061 -0.44 -17.71 -27.17
CA ARG A 1061 -0.77 -19.04 -26.62
C ARG A 1061 -1.06 -19.01 -25.13
N ILE A 1062 -0.32 -18.20 -24.36
CA ILE A 1062 -0.61 -17.98 -22.93
C ILE A 1062 -2.01 -17.37 -22.76
N CYS A 1063 -2.34 -16.33 -23.51
CA CYS A 1063 -3.65 -15.70 -23.40
C CYS A 1063 -4.80 -16.62 -23.86
N GLN A 1064 -4.59 -17.41 -24.91
CA GLN A 1064 -5.57 -18.39 -25.40
C GLN A 1064 -5.86 -19.45 -24.33
N SER A 1065 -4.82 -19.99 -23.70
CA SER A 1065 -4.96 -20.91 -22.58
C SER A 1065 -5.67 -20.29 -21.38
N CYS A 1066 -5.38 -19.03 -21.05
CA CYS A 1066 -6.01 -18.32 -19.93
C CYS A 1066 -7.51 -18.02 -20.16
N SER A 1067 -7.90 -17.72 -21.41
CA SER A 1067 -9.27 -17.38 -21.77
C SER A 1067 -10.11 -18.56 -22.24
N GLY A 1068 -9.52 -19.76 -22.35
CA GLY A 1068 -10.21 -20.96 -22.82
C GLY A 1068 -10.68 -20.87 -24.28
N ILE A 1069 -10.08 -19.99 -25.08
CA ILE A 1069 -10.47 -19.79 -26.49
C ILE A 1069 -9.63 -20.67 -27.44
N SER A 1070 -10.24 -21.00 -28.58
CA SER A 1070 -9.60 -21.77 -29.64
C SER A 1070 -8.33 -21.07 -30.17
N PRO A 1071 -7.28 -21.82 -30.58
CA PRO A 1071 -6.09 -21.25 -31.21
C PRO A 1071 -6.36 -20.41 -32.47
N LEU A 1072 -7.50 -20.63 -33.12
CA LEU A 1072 -7.94 -19.90 -34.31
C LEU A 1072 -8.63 -18.57 -34.00
N ASP A 1073 -9.07 -18.38 -32.75
CA ASP A 1073 -9.82 -17.18 -32.36
C ASP A 1073 -8.87 -16.07 -31.91
N GLU A 1074 -9.30 -14.82 -32.16
CA GLU A 1074 -8.56 -13.64 -31.75
C GLU A 1074 -8.68 -13.40 -30.23
N VAL A 1075 -7.55 -13.06 -29.60
CA VAL A 1075 -7.50 -12.74 -28.18
C VAL A 1075 -7.87 -11.27 -27.95
N ARG A 1076 -9.12 -11.00 -27.55
CA ARG A 1076 -9.62 -9.63 -27.28
C ARG A 1076 -9.42 -9.11 -25.85
N CYS A 1077 -9.01 -9.97 -24.91
CA CYS A 1077 -8.87 -9.59 -23.50
C CYS A 1077 -7.96 -8.36 -23.28
N ASP A 1078 -8.43 -7.39 -22.50
CA ASP A 1078 -7.76 -6.10 -22.21
C ASP A 1078 -7.50 -5.88 -20.71
N SER A 1079 -7.45 -6.96 -19.92
CA SER A 1079 -7.22 -6.91 -18.46
C SER A 1079 -5.95 -6.13 -18.08
N LYS A 1080 -6.14 -4.95 -17.50
CA LYS A 1080 -5.10 -3.99 -17.09
C LYS A 1080 -4.29 -4.47 -15.90
N ASP A 1081 -4.82 -5.40 -15.12
CA ASP A 1081 -4.11 -6.01 -13.99
C ASP A 1081 -3.21 -7.18 -14.42
N CYS A 1082 -3.21 -7.53 -15.71
CA CYS A 1082 -2.41 -8.61 -16.25
C CYS A 1082 -1.08 -8.11 -16.84
N PRO A 1083 0.10 -8.58 -16.37
CA PRO A 1083 1.38 -8.21 -16.98
C PRO A 1083 1.52 -8.72 -18.42
N VAL A 1084 0.81 -9.79 -18.77
CA VAL A 1084 0.81 -10.38 -20.11
C VAL A 1084 0.10 -9.46 -21.10
N PHE A 1085 -0.89 -8.67 -20.67
CA PHE A 1085 -1.57 -7.70 -21.54
C PHE A 1085 -0.59 -6.67 -22.10
N TYR A 1086 0.14 -5.95 -21.23
CA TYR A 1086 1.14 -4.97 -21.65
C TYR A 1086 2.26 -5.60 -22.49
N SER A 1087 2.71 -6.79 -22.09
CA SER A 1087 3.74 -7.52 -22.83
C SER A 1087 3.27 -7.89 -24.23
N ARG A 1088 2.04 -8.42 -24.37
CA ARG A 1088 1.42 -8.78 -25.65
C ARG A 1088 1.28 -7.56 -26.55
N THR A 1089 0.74 -6.45 -26.03
CA THR A 1089 0.55 -5.21 -26.81
C THR A 1089 1.89 -4.63 -27.28
N ARG A 1090 2.90 -4.60 -26.40
CA ARG A 1090 4.25 -4.16 -26.76
C ARG A 1090 4.90 -5.05 -27.82
N GLN A 1091 4.78 -6.38 -27.69
CA GLN A 1091 5.34 -7.30 -28.70
C GLN A 1091 4.58 -7.22 -30.04
N LYS A 1092 3.25 -6.99 -30.02
CA LYS A 1092 2.45 -6.76 -31.23
C LYS A 1092 2.94 -5.52 -31.99
N ALA A 1093 3.11 -4.39 -31.28
CA ALA A 1093 3.62 -3.15 -31.85
C ALA A 1093 5.04 -3.34 -32.40
N ARG A 1094 5.94 -3.96 -31.62
CA ARG A 1094 7.31 -4.23 -32.04
C ARG A 1094 7.40 -5.13 -33.27
N LEU A 1095 6.61 -6.20 -33.33
CA LEU A 1095 6.56 -7.08 -34.49
C LEU A 1095 6.06 -6.32 -35.72
N LYS A 1096 5.02 -5.49 -35.57
CA LYS A 1096 4.50 -4.64 -36.65
C LYS A 1096 5.58 -3.72 -37.22
N THR A 1097 6.32 -3.00 -36.36
CA THR A 1097 7.41 -2.09 -36.78
C THR A 1097 8.59 -2.83 -37.42
N GLU A 1098 9.06 -3.93 -36.79
CA GLU A 1098 10.18 -4.72 -37.32
C GLU A 1098 9.81 -5.38 -38.66
N LYS A 1099 8.57 -5.87 -38.81
CA LYS A 1099 8.07 -6.43 -40.06
C LYS A 1099 8.06 -5.39 -41.18
N MET A 1100 7.50 -4.19 -40.92
CA MET A 1100 7.50 -3.10 -41.90
C MET A 1100 8.91 -2.63 -42.30
N THR A 1101 9.87 -2.69 -41.39
CA THR A 1101 11.25 -2.25 -41.67
C THR A 1101 12.07 -3.32 -42.38
N ILE A 1102 11.93 -4.58 -41.95
CA ILE A 1102 12.79 -5.68 -42.38
C ILE A 1102 12.26 -6.36 -43.66
N GLU A 1103 10.94 -6.54 -43.82
CA GLU A 1103 10.39 -7.25 -44.98
C GLU A 1103 10.75 -6.62 -46.33
N PRO A 1104 10.68 -5.29 -46.52
CA PRO A 1104 11.07 -4.67 -47.79
C PRO A 1104 12.55 -4.89 -48.10
N VAL A 1105 13.39 -4.84 -47.07
CA VAL A 1105 14.84 -5.02 -47.18
C VAL A 1105 15.20 -6.47 -47.47
N ILE A 1106 14.48 -7.44 -46.87
CA ILE A 1106 14.64 -8.85 -47.19
C ILE A 1106 14.24 -9.10 -48.65
N LYS A 1107 13.11 -8.57 -49.11
CA LYS A 1107 12.68 -8.70 -50.51
C LYS A 1107 13.70 -8.11 -51.48
N GLU A 1108 14.21 -6.91 -51.21
CA GLU A 1108 15.25 -6.27 -52.05
C GLU A 1108 16.54 -7.11 -52.09
N LEU A 1109 16.92 -7.75 -50.97
CA LEU A 1109 18.08 -8.64 -50.94
C LEU A 1109 17.81 -9.96 -51.68
N GLU A 1110 16.64 -10.56 -51.50
CA GLU A 1110 16.23 -11.82 -52.14
C GLU A 1110 16.10 -11.64 -53.68
N ASP A 1111 15.48 -10.57 -54.15
CA ASP A 1111 15.35 -10.21 -55.57
C ASP A 1111 16.72 -9.94 -56.22
N ARG A 1112 17.74 -9.57 -55.43
CA ARG A 1112 19.13 -9.38 -55.89
C ARG A 1112 20.02 -10.61 -55.69
N ILE A 1113 19.54 -11.65 -55.02
CA ILE A 1113 20.22 -12.94 -54.88
C ILE A 1113 19.78 -13.88 -56.02
N VAL A 1114 18.52 -13.79 -56.41
CA VAL A 1114 17.95 -14.56 -57.51
C VAL A 1114 17.94 -13.69 -58.77
N ASP A 1115 18.95 -13.84 -59.62
CA ASP A 1115 18.86 -13.30 -60.97
C ASP A 1115 17.88 -14.18 -61.76
N MET A 1116 16.72 -13.64 -62.12
CA MET A 1116 15.71 -14.38 -62.90
C MET A 1116 16.26 -14.80 -64.28
N GLY A 1117 17.36 -14.20 -64.75
CA GLY A 1117 18.09 -14.65 -65.94
C GLY A 1117 18.86 -15.97 -65.76
N ASP A 1118 19.19 -16.38 -64.54
CA ASP A 1118 19.88 -17.65 -64.25
C ASP A 1118 18.90 -18.83 -64.06
N LEU A 1119 17.59 -18.55 -63.99
CA LEU A 1119 16.50 -19.53 -63.85
C LEU A 1119 15.71 -19.77 -65.15
N GLU A 1120 16.03 -19.06 -66.23
CA GLU A 1120 15.59 -19.44 -67.58
C GLU A 1120 16.45 -20.61 -68.09
N TRP A 1121 15.95 -21.82 -67.88
CA TRP A 1121 16.38 -23.03 -68.60
C TRP A 1121 15.52 -23.26 -69.84
#